data_AF-A0A1A8U1W2-F1
#
_entry.id   AF-A0A1A8U1W2-F1
#
_cell.length_a   1.000
_cell.length_b   1.000
_cell.length_c   1.000
_cell.angle_alpha   90.00
_cell.angle_beta   90.00
_cell.angle_gamma   90.00
#
_symmetry.space_group_name_H-M   'P 1'
#
loop_
_entity.id
_entity.type
_entity.pdbx_description
1 polymer ?
#
loop_
_entity_poly.entity_id
_entity_poly.type
_entity_poly.pdbx_seq_one_letter_code
_entity_poly.pdbx_strand_id
1 'polypeptide(L)'
;MPEPTKKDETPNGHAEVWSLGEGQAPEDVDKPIDNPPLSTLLIVKPQSGAVSVGGDITFIAKVEAKDLLRKPTVKWFKGKWMDLASKTGKHLQLKETFDRQTKVHTFEMHIIKAKENYAGNYRCEVTYKDKFDSCSFDLDVKETEHGSQNIDIRSAFKRSSEGQEDAGELDFSGLLKHREHKQQDDTPEVDVWEILKNARPDEYEKIAFTYGITDLRGLLKRMKKIPKEEKKSAAFAKKLEPAYQVDKGSKIRLVVDLADPTVDLKWYKNGHEIRPTPKYIFEHKGTQRIMVINNCTSNDDAAYSVVAGEEKCTTELFVKELPIKIVKDIEPVKTTVNERIELECEVSEEGAQVKWMKNGVEVPTGVRSRYRIKCEGTKHYLVIDDASKEDTGTYSVMASGGTSEARVQVDLKPLKIYQDLQDMTVLLGKPIKLHCEIYPGNVPGRWYRNGQLIQPSDRINIIHRNKIHRLEIETSSLHDSGDYTFVPEGYSQSLSAKVHIIDPPKVLLDSLNFPDNTVTVVAGNKLRLEIPISGEPAPRVVWMKGERVILESGHRVRAETYGDQTSLTIEVTEREDTGNYKIVLQNEAGEATASVKIKVVDIPDPPDAPLVPVVGGDWCSMTWEPPKYDGSSPILGYFIERKKKQSSRWMRLNFDLIKETSFEPKKMIEGVPYEVRIFAVNAIGVSKPSEPSKAFTPLAVTSEPTMLVVDDVTDTTVTVKWRPPETIGAAGLDGYLVEYSIEGTNDWIVSNKEVTEKTKYTITGLTPGSKILVRVKAINKAGASSPRTLQHSVLVKEVVEPPKIRVPRHLKQTYTRRVGEAVNLVVPFQGKPRPKVTWLKEGKPVESSHVSIRNTDCDSIIFIRKAERSHSGNYEMTVQVENYADTAVIDIQIVDLPGPPFSVNIEDVWGENVALVWTPPKDSGNAPITGYTIQKADKKTMEWFTCIEHYHRTCITITELVVGNEYFFRVFSENMCGLSEAATQTKKSALIVKEGSQMKIPEYSDHDFKEPPKFTQPLINTFAVAGYNTTLNCSVRANPRPKVIWMKNKITIIDDPRYRMFSNQGVCTLEIRKPSPYDGGMYTCKAINDLGEAQVECKLEVKVPTQEL
;
A
#
# COMPACT_ATOMS: atom_id res chain seq x y z
N MET A 1 -39.04 62.96 27.78
CA MET A 1 -40.39 63.26 27.23
C MET A 1 -40.24 63.57 25.75
N PRO A 2 -41.11 63.04 24.87
CA PRO A 2 -41.66 61.68 24.77
C PRO A 2 -40.80 60.83 23.79
N GLU A 3 -40.89 59.50 23.59
CA GLU A 3 -42.01 58.50 23.52
C GLU A 3 -42.96 58.65 22.30
N PRO A 4 -43.68 57.59 21.87
CA PRO A 4 -43.59 56.13 22.15
C PRO A 4 -43.18 55.33 20.86
N THR A 5 -43.29 54.02 20.62
CA THR A 5 -43.78 52.78 21.32
C THR A 5 -42.66 51.69 21.26
N LYS A 6 -42.71 50.43 21.74
CA LYS A 6 -43.70 49.48 22.34
C LYS A 6 -44.58 48.58 21.43
N LYS A 7 -44.25 47.28 21.41
CA LYS A 7 -45.04 46.12 21.95
C LYS A 7 -44.11 44.88 22.02
N ASP A 8 -43.82 44.27 23.18
CA ASP A 8 -44.61 43.33 24.04
C ASP A 8 -44.45 41.86 23.54
N GLU A 9 -44.16 40.79 24.31
CA GLU A 9 -44.00 40.51 25.77
C GLU A 9 -43.00 39.31 25.94
N THR A 10 -41.97 39.30 26.81
CA THR A 10 -41.86 38.92 28.26
C THR A 10 -42.16 37.43 28.62
N PRO A 11 -41.66 36.84 29.74
CA PRO A 11 -40.81 37.40 30.82
C PRO A 11 -39.52 36.60 31.21
N ASN A 12 -38.64 37.30 31.95
CA ASN A 12 -37.71 36.91 33.06
C ASN A 12 -37.10 35.48 33.13
N GLY A 13 -35.81 35.25 33.45
CA GLY A 13 -34.68 36.14 33.75
C GLY A 13 -34.36 36.34 35.25
N HIS A 14 -33.20 35.85 35.72
CA HIS A 14 -32.26 36.53 36.65
C HIS A 14 -30.98 35.69 36.86
N ALA A 15 -29.99 36.20 37.60
CA ALA A 15 -28.66 35.62 37.78
C ALA A 15 -28.23 35.51 39.26
N GLU A 16 -27.10 34.83 39.47
CA GLU A 16 -26.11 35.01 40.55
C GLU A 16 -26.29 34.41 41.98
N VAL A 17 -25.13 33.93 42.49
CA VAL A 17 -24.63 33.92 43.90
C VAL A 17 -24.88 32.75 44.89
N TRP A 18 -23.79 31.98 45.11
CA TRP A 18 -23.18 31.43 46.35
C TRP A 18 -24.00 30.74 47.50
N SER A 19 -23.73 29.43 47.65
CA SER A 19 -23.07 28.78 48.83
C SER A 19 -23.85 28.17 50.03
N LEU A 20 -23.13 27.24 50.71
CA LEU A 20 -23.30 26.63 52.05
C LEU A 20 -24.31 25.45 52.26
N GLY A 21 -23.85 24.43 53.00
CA GLY A 21 -24.62 23.26 53.47
C GLY A 21 -23.72 22.02 53.73
N GLU A 22 -23.77 21.44 54.93
CA GLU A 22 -22.92 20.30 55.37
C GLU A 22 -23.69 18.95 55.38
N GLY A 23 -22.98 17.82 55.39
CA GLY A 23 -23.57 16.48 55.59
C GLY A 23 -22.53 15.35 55.57
N GLN A 24 -22.67 14.36 56.45
CA GLN A 24 -21.74 13.22 56.61
C GLN A 24 -22.25 11.93 55.94
N ALA A 25 -21.37 10.92 55.86
CA ALA A 25 -21.57 9.67 55.12
C ALA A 25 -22.34 8.57 55.87
N PRO A 26 -22.76 7.51 55.17
CA PRO A 26 -22.86 6.15 55.68
C PRO A 26 -21.80 5.20 55.04
N GLU A 27 -21.65 4.01 55.63
CA GLU A 27 -20.67 2.98 55.27
C GLU A 27 -21.20 1.94 54.24
N ASP A 28 -20.28 1.10 53.75
CA ASP A 28 -20.46 -0.21 53.09
C ASP A 28 -21.37 -0.36 51.85
N VAL A 29 -20.79 -0.98 50.80
CA VAL A 29 -21.10 -2.40 50.44
C VAL A 29 -20.11 -2.88 49.38
N ASP A 30 -19.50 -4.04 49.64
CA ASP A 30 -18.60 -4.74 48.71
C ASP A 30 -19.35 -5.26 47.47
N LYS A 31 -18.87 -4.93 46.26
CA LYS A 31 -19.39 -5.44 44.97
C LYS A 31 -18.37 -5.26 43.83
N PRO A 32 -18.42 -6.11 42.79
CA PRO A 32 -17.23 -6.51 42.06
C PRO A 32 -16.74 -5.51 41.03
N ILE A 33 -15.45 -5.61 40.71
CA ILE A 33 -14.86 -5.09 39.48
C ILE A 33 -15.58 -5.73 38.30
N ASP A 34 -16.37 -4.93 37.59
CA ASP A 34 -17.06 -5.36 36.38
C ASP A 34 -16.04 -5.48 35.24
N ASN A 35 -15.45 -6.67 35.10
CA ASN A 35 -14.48 -6.97 34.06
C ASN A 35 -15.12 -6.72 32.68
N PRO A 36 -14.56 -5.84 31.82
CA PRO A 36 -15.09 -5.66 30.47
C PRO A 36 -15.07 -7.02 29.76
N PRO A 37 -16.19 -7.43 29.13
CA PRO A 37 -16.38 -8.80 28.69
C PRO A 37 -15.28 -9.22 27.71
N LEU A 38 -14.54 -10.28 28.09
CA LEU A 38 -13.38 -10.80 27.38
C LEU A 38 -13.63 -10.85 25.87
N SER A 39 -12.83 -10.11 25.10
CA SER A 39 -12.86 -10.14 23.63
C SER A 39 -12.61 -11.56 23.10
N THR A 40 -13.66 -12.19 22.59
CA THR A 40 -13.68 -13.60 22.15
C THR A 40 -13.16 -13.73 20.72
N LEU A 41 -12.02 -14.41 20.51
CA LEU A 41 -11.69 -14.93 19.18
C LEU A 41 -12.69 -16.04 18.83
N LEU A 42 -13.23 -16.03 17.62
CA LEU A 42 -14.45 -16.78 17.29
C LEU A 42 -14.35 -17.44 15.90
N ILE A 43 -13.41 -18.36 15.75
CA ILE A 43 -13.23 -19.12 14.51
C ILE A 43 -14.46 -20.01 14.27
N VAL A 44 -15.26 -19.66 13.26
CA VAL A 44 -16.37 -20.49 12.78
C VAL A 44 -15.82 -21.80 12.23
N LYS A 45 -16.12 -22.92 12.92
CA LYS A 45 -15.79 -24.25 12.42
C LYS A 45 -16.69 -24.56 11.21
N PRO A 46 -16.15 -24.88 10.02
CA PRO A 46 -16.97 -25.41 8.94
C PRO A 46 -17.54 -26.78 9.33
N GLN A 47 -18.65 -27.16 8.71
CA GLN A 47 -19.10 -28.55 8.72
C GLN A 47 -18.10 -29.39 7.92
N SER A 48 -17.74 -30.57 8.44
CA SER A 48 -16.86 -31.52 7.75
C SER A 48 -17.58 -32.10 6.52
N GLY A 49 -17.39 -31.47 5.36
CA GLY A 49 -17.92 -31.89 4.08
C GLY A 49 -16.85 -32.57 3.22
N ALA A 50 -17.12 -33.79 2.77
CA ALA A 50 -16.33 -34.43 1.72
C ALA A 50 -16.64 -33.78 0.37
N VAL A 51 -15.62 -33.54 -0.45
CA VAL A 51 -15.77 -32.96 -1.80
C VAL A 51 -15.39 -34.00 -2.86
N SER A 52 -16.07 -34.01 -4.00
CA SER A 52 -15.67 -34.84 -5.13
C SER A 52 -14.48 -34.23 -5.88
N VAL A 53 -13.68 -35.06 -6.55
CA VAL A 53 -12.60 -34.57 -7.42
C VAL A 53 -13.17 -33.63 -8.49
N GLY A 54 -12.68 -32.38 -8.51
CA GLY A 54 -13.15 -31.30 -9.38
C GLY A 54 -14.11 -30.31 -8.75
N GLY A 55 -14.62 -30.54 -7.53
CA GLY A 55 -15.48 -29.60 -6.80
C GLY A 55 -14.73 -28.43 -6.14
N ASP A 56 -15.46 -27.38 -5.76
CA ASP A 56 -14.92 -26.21 -5.07
C ASP A 56 -15.30 -26.22 -3.57
N ILE A 57 -14.45 -25.71 -2.69
CA ILE A 57 -14.72 -25.60 -1.24
C ILE A 57 -14.11 -24.33 -0.63
N THR A 58 -14.87 -23.67 0.25
CA THR A 58 -14.45 -22.47 0.98
C THR A 58 -14.43 -22.72 2.49
N PHE A 59 -13.31 -22.47 3.14
CA PHE A 59 -13.20 -22.32 4.60
C PHE A 59 -13.25 -20.83 4.96
N ILE A 60 -13.97 -20.46 6.03
CA ILE A 60 -14.09 -19.07 6.49
C ILE A 60 -13.73 -18.95 7.97
N ALA A 61 -12.65 -18.23 8.28
CA ALA A 61 -12.33 -17.78 9.63
C ALA A 61 -12.79 -16.32 9.82
N LYS A 62 -13.67 -16.08 10.79
CA LYS A 62 -14.07 -14.73 11.21
C LYS A 62 -13.33 -14.33 12.47
N VAL A 63 -12.98 -13.05 12.57
CA VAL A 63 -12.28 -12.45 13.72
C VAL A 63 -13.01 -11.17 14.12
N GLU A 64 -13.80 -11.30 15.18
CA GLU A 64 -14.50 -10.20 15.83
C GLU A 64 -13.81 -9.92 17.18
N ALA A 65 -13.54 -8.65 17.48
CA ALA A 65 -13.14 -8.23 18.82
C ALA A 65 -13.47 -6.76 19.03
N LYS A 66 -14.06 -6.43 20.19
CA LYS A 66 -14.54 -5.09 20.54
C LYS A 66 -13.45 -4.00 20.45
N ASP A 67 -12.19 -4.40 20.66
CA ASP A 67 -11.02 -3.52 20.76
C ASP A 67 -10.10 -3.58 19.53
N LEU A 68 -10.65 -3.85 18.33
CA LEU A 68 -9.90 -3.90 17.06
C LEU A 68 -9.34 -2.52 16.65
N LEU A 69 -8.19 -2.18 17.23
CA LEU A 69 -7.36 -1.00 16.91
C LEU A 69 -6.25 -1.30 15.89
N ARG A 70 -6.03 -2.58 15.55
CA ARG A 70 -5.05 -3.07 14.58
C ARG A 70 -5.58 -4.36 13.94
N LYS A 71 -5.15 -4.66 12.72
CA LYS A 71 -5.47 -5.91 12.02
C LYS A 71 -4.94 -7.14 12.78
N PRO A 72 -5.72 -8.23 12.91
CA PRO A 72 -5.25 -9.50 13.47
C PRO A 72 -4.35 -10.25 12.48
N THR A 73 -3.39 -11.03 13.00
CA THR A 73 -2.53 -11.90 12.19
C THR A 73 -3.22 -13.25 12.01
N VAL A 74 -3.28 -13.75 10.77
CA VAL A 74 -3.86 -15.07 10.45
C VAL A 74 -2.89 -15.86 9.59
N LYS A 75 -2.74 -17.15 9.88
CA LYS A 75 -1.94 -18.11 9.11
C LYS A 75 -2.75 -19.35 8.75
N TRP A 76 -2.43 -19.92 7.59
CA TRP A 76 -3.06 -21.13 7.05
C TRP A 76 -2.00 -22.19 6.82
N PHE A 77 -2.23 -23.41 7.30
CA PHE A 77 -1.31 -24.53 7.18
C PHE A 77 -1.97 -25.74 6.55
N LYS A 78 -1.19 -26.54 5.81
CA LYS A 78 -1.53 -27.93 5.48
C LYS A 78 -0.60 -28.89 6.24
N GLY A 79 -1.18 -29.92 6.85
CA GLY A 79 -0.46 -30.85 7.72
C GLY A 79 0.18 -30.13 8.92
N LYS A 80 1.26 -30.72 9.47
CA LYS A 80 1.87 -30.20 10.71
C LYS A 80 2.53 -28.82 10.55
N TRP A 81 3.15 -28.52 9.41
CA TRP A 81 4.08 -27.38 9.26
C TRP A 81 4.05 -26.59 7.93
N MET A 82 3.26 -26.95 6.91
CA MET A 82 3.34 -26.27 5.60
C MET A 82 2.48 -25.00 5.54
N ASP A 83 3.10 -23.84 5.72
CA ASP A 83 2.44 -22.52 5.56
C ASP A 83 2.00 -22.29 4.10
N LEU A 84 0.73 -21.93 3.92
CA LEU A 84 0.07 -21.78 2.62
C LEU A 84 0.11 -20.35 2.07
N ALA A 85 0.57 -19.36 2.84
CA ALA A 85 0.64 -17.97 2.40
C ALA A 85 1.55 -17.76 1.16
N SER A 86 2.48 -18.69 0.93
CA SER A 86 3.39 -18.71 -0.24
C SER A 86 2.88 -19.51 -1.44
N LYS A 87 1.68 -20.12 -1.36
CA LYS A 87 1.15 -21.07 -2.36
C LYS A 87 -0.20 -20.68 -2.95
N THR A 88 -0.53 -19.38 -2.94
CA THR A 88 -1.71 -18.85 -3.62
C THR A 88 -1.56 -18.92 -5.14
N GLY A 89 -2.67 -19.20 -5.84
CA GLY A 89 -2.69 -19.38 -7.30
C GLY A 89 -4.07 -19.83 -7.82
N LYS A 90 -4.14 -20.26 -9.08
CA LYS A 90 -5.43 -20.58 -9.76
C LYS A 90 -6.33 -21.61 -9.05
N HIS A 91 -5.78 -22.47 -8.19
CA HIS A 91 -6.49 -23.53 -7.48
C HIS A 91 -6.59 -23.34 -5.95
N LEU A 92 -5.90 -22.36 -5.38
CA LEU A 92 -5.98 -22.03 -3.94
C LEU A 92 -5.85 -20.52 -3.77
N GLN A 93 -6.90 -19.88 -3.28
CA GLN A 93 -6.97 -18.43 -3.12
C GLN A 93 -7.24 -18.09 -1.65
N LEU A 94 -6.53 -17.08 -1.15
CA LEU A 94 -6.76 -16.48 0.16
C LEU A 94 -7.37 -15.10 -0.06
N LYS A 95 -8.51 -14.83 0.59
CA LYS A 95 -9.26 -13.58 0.47
C LYS A 95 -9.53 -13.00 1.85
N GLU A 96 -9.45 -11.69 1.98
CA GLU A 96 -9.69 -10.96 3.21
C GLU A 96 -10.71 -9.85 2.96
N THR A 97 -11.65 -9.68 3.89
CA THR A 97 -12.58 -8.57 3.92
C THR A 97 -12.65 -7.97 5.33
N PHE A 98 -12.91 -6.67 5.41
CA PHE A 98 -13.13 -5.97 6.66
C PHE A 98 -14.40 -5.13 6.55
N ASP A 99 -15.38 -5.44 7.39
CA ASP A 99 -16.59 -4.63 7.49
C ASP A 99 -16.36 -3.46 8.46
N ARG A 100 -16.47 -2.23 7.93
CA ARG A 100 -16.29 -1.00 8.70
C ARG A 100 -17.44 -0.70 9.65
N GLN A 101 -18.63 -1.28 9.45
CA GLN A 101 -19.80 -1.07 10.31
C GLN A 101 -19.75 -2.00 11.53
N THR A 102 -19.59 -3.31 11.32
CA THR A 102 -19.50 -4.30 12.43
C THR A 102 -18.09 -4.43 13.03
N LYS A 103 -17.06 -3.87 12.38
CA LYS A 103 -15.63 -4.04 12.72
C LYS A 103 -15.12 -5.49 12.65
N VAL A 104 -15.80 -6.38 11.93
CA VAL A 104 -15.38 -7.78 11.76
C VAL A 104 -14.37 -7.90 10.62
N HIS A 105 -13.23 -8.55 10.89
CA HIS A 105 -12.36 -9.08 9.84
C HIS A 105 -12.80 -10.50 9.46
N THR A 106 -12.88 -10.80 8.17
CA THR A 106 -13.15 -12.15 7.65
C THR A 106 -12.03 -12.59 6.72
N PHE A 107 -11.54 -13.81 6.93
CA PHE A 107 -10.45 -14.44 6.18
C PHE A 107 -10.96 -15.75 5.58
N GLU A 108 -10.93 -15.85 4.26
CA GLU A 108 -11.47 -16.97 3.49
C GLU A 108 -10.33 -17.72 2.78
N MET A 109 -10.33 -19.05 2.85
CA MET A 109 -9.49 -19.92 2.03
C MET A 109 -10.38 -20.69 1.05
N HIS A 110 -10.21 -20.43 -0.23
CA HIS A 110 -10.95 -21.06 -1.32
C HIS A 110 -10.06 -22.08 -2.04
N ILE A 111 -10.49 -23.32 -2.14
CA ILE A 111 -9.86 -24.37 -2.96
C ILE A 111 -10.76 -24.61 -4.16
N ILE A 112 -10.21 -24.40 -5.37
CA ILE A 112 -10.97 -24.37 -6.63
C ILE A 112 -10.51 -25.54 -7.50
N LYS A 113 -11.47 -26.40 -7.90
CA LYS A 113 -11.28 -27.70 -8.56
C LYS A 113 -10.35 -28.59 -7.75
N ALA A 114 -10.87 -29.08 -6.62
CA ALA A 114 -10.19 -29.96 -5.68
C ALA A 114 -9.61 -31.20 -6.37
N LYS A 115 -8.36 -31.53 -6.05
CA LYS A 115 -7.67 -32.73 -6.51
C LYS A 115 -7.53 -33.70 -5.35
N GLU A 116 -7.38 -34.99 -5.63
CA GLU A 116 -7.16 -36.04 -4.63
C GLU A 116 -6.03 -35.66 -3.64
N ASN A 117 -4.89 -35.19 -4.14
CA ASN A 117 -3.76 -34.73 -3.32
C ASN A 117 -4.01 -33.43 -2.53
N TYR A 118 -5.20 -32.82 -2.65
CA TYR A 118 -5.66 -31.74 -1.79
C TYR A 118 -6.32 -32.25 -0.50
N ALA A 119 -6.61 -33.55 -0.36
CA ALA A 119 -7.07 -34.15 0.90
C ALA A 119 -6.07 -33.99 2.07
N GLY A 120 -6.56 -34.17 3.31
CA GLY A 120 -5.79 -34.16 4.56
C GLY A 120 -6.06 -32.96 5.47
N ASN A 121 -5.31 -32.87 6.56
CA ASN A 121 -5.50 -31.86 7.61
C ASN A 121 -5.10 -30.45 7.18
N TYR A 122 -5.95 -29.46 7.47
CA TYR A 122 -5.69 -28.03 7.32
C TYR A 122 -5.93 -27.32 8.65
N ARG A 123 -5.07 -26.35 8.99
CA ARG A 123 -5.13 -25.59 10.25
C ARG A 123 -5.10 -24.07 9.98
N CYS A 124 -6.00 -23.35 10.64
CA CYS A 124 -6.00 -21.89 10.74
C CYS A 124 -5.50 -21.49 12.13
N GLU A 125 -4.61 -20.50 12.19
CA GLU A 125 -4.12 -19.88 13.43
C GLU A 125 -4.37 -18.38 13.38
N VAL A 126 -4.96 -17.83 14.43
CA VAL A 126 -5.29 -16.41 14.59
C VAL A 126 -4.55 -15.86 15.81
N THR A 127 -3.93 -14.70 15.69
CA THR A 127 -3.24 -14.03 16.81
C THR A 127 -3.54 -12.53 16.81
N TYR A 128 -3.98 -12.01 17.96
CA TYR A 128 -4.25 -10.59 18.15
C TYR A 128 -3.91 -10.13 19.57
N LYS A 129 -2.96 -9.19 19.68
CA LYS A 129 -2.26 -8.88 20.94
C LYS A 129 -1.76 -10.19 21.57
N ASP A 130 -2.05 -10.41 22.85
CA ASP A 130 -1.61 -11.57 23.64
C ASP A 130 -2.58 -12.78 23.52
N LYS A 131 -3.59 -12.70 22.65
CA LYS A 131 -4.57 -13.77 22.42
C LYS A 131 -4.26 -14.56 21.15
N PHE A 132 -4.31 -15.88 21.28
CA PHE A 132 -4.16 -16.86 20.20
C PHE A 132 -5.38 -17.77 20.17
N ASP A 133 -5.86 -18.13 18.98
CA ASP A 133 -6.87 -19.16 18.75
C ASP A 133 -6.50 -19.96 17.49
N SER A 134 -6.91 -21.22 17.42
CA SER A 134 -6.62 -22.08 16.27
C SER A 134 -7.68 -23.15 16.05
N CYS A 135 -7.96 -23.44 14.78
CA CYS A 135 -8.91 -24.47 14.38
C CYS A 135 -8.31 -25.34 13.27
N SER A 136 -8.50 -26.64 13.34
CA SER A 136 -8.14 -27.59 12.28
C SER A 136 -9.34 -28.39 11.81
N PHE A 137 -9.36 -28.72 10.52
CA PHE A 137 -10.31 -29.65 9.91
C PHE A 137 -9.57 -30.59 8.95
N ASP A 138 -10.15 -31.76 8.70
CA ASP A 138 -9.65 -32.69 7.68
C ASP A 138 -10.52 -32.59 6.44
N LEU A 139 -9.88 -32.39 5.28
CA LEU A 139 -10.53 -32.41 3.98
C LEU A 139 -10.48 -33.83 3.41
N ASP A 140 -11.64 -34.44 3.22
CA ASP A 140 -11.81 -35.71 2.51
C ASP A 140 -12.19 -35.43 1.04
N VAL A 141 -11.46 -36.05 0.11
CA VAL A 141 -11.66 -35.87 -1.34
C VAL A 141 -11.98 -37.24 -1.95
N LYS A 142 -13.24 -37.43 -2.36
CA LYS A 142 -13.72 -38.73 -2.84
C LYS A 142 -13.69 -38.83 -4.36
N GLU A 143 -13.22 -39.97 -4.86
CA GLU A 143 -13.38 -40.32 -6.26
C GLU A 143 -14.84 -40.61 -6.61
N THR A 144 -15.21 -40.30 -7.85
CA THR A 144 -16.56 -40.55 -8.37
C THR A 144 -16.62 -41.96 -8.96
N GLU A 145 -17.39 -42.86 -8.35
CA GLU A 145 -17.55 -44.23 -8.84
C GLU A 145 -18.02 -44.26 -10.31
N HIS A 146 -17.43 -45.16 -11.10
CA HIS A 146 -17.53 -45.11 -12.56
C HIS A 146 -18.78 -45.80 -13.12
N GLY A 147 -19.62 -45.03 -13.80
CA GLY A 147 -20.62 -45.52 -14.76
C GLY A 147 -20.03 -45.90 -16.12
N SER A 148 -19.26 -46.99 -16.16
CA SER A 148 -18.92 -47.83 -17.34
C SER A 148 -19.07 -47.27 -18.77
N GLN A 149 -17.97 -47.15 -19.52
CA GLN A 149 -17.66 -48.04 -20.69
C GLN A 149 -16.27 -47.75 -21.30
N ASN A 150 -15.55 -48.84 -21.64
CA ASN A 150 -14.39 -49.06 -22.53
C ASN A 150 -13.42 -47.89 -22.89
N ILE A 151 -12.09 -47.94 -22.72
CA ILE A 151 -11.08 -48.98 -23.09
C ILE A 151 -10.98 -49.10 -24.64
N ASP A 152 -9.84 -48.92 -25.34
CA ASP A 152 -8.48 -49.37 -24.99
C ASP A 152 -7.25 -48.54 -25.48
N ILE A 153 -6.13 -48.80 -24.80
CA ILE A 153 -4.67 -48.57 -24.98
C ILE A 153 -4.09 -48.08 -26.34
N ARG A 154 -3.46 -46.88 -26.32
CA ARG A 154 -2.04 -46.53 -26.67
C ARG A 154 -1.86 -45.00 -26.69
N SER A 155 -0.93 -44.31 -26.01
CA SER A 155 0.40 -44.62 -25.44
C SER A 155 1.49 -44.89 -26.50
N ALA A 156 2.66 -44.24 -26.50
CA ALA A 156 3.16 -43.08 -25.73
C ALA A 156 4.40 -42.44 -26.42
N PHE A 157 5.05 -41.49 -25.72
CA PHE A 157 6.33 -40.80 -26.02
C PHE A 157 6.34 -39.72 -27.12
N LYS A 158 7.35 -38.84 -27.24
CA LYS A 158 8.22 -38.05 -26.31
C LYS A 158 9.37 -37.46 -27.17
N ARG A 159 9.87 -36.26 -26.85
CA ARG A 159 11.10 -35.63 -27.43
C ARG A 159 11.00 -35.31 -28.94
N SER A 160 11.92 -34.54 -29.53
CA SER A 160 12.49 -33.20 -29.24
C SER A 160 13.59 -32.92 -30.27
N SER A 161 13.82 -31.65 -30.61
CA SER A 161 15.09 -31.10 -31.14
C SER A 161 15.78 -31.82 -32.31
N GLU A 162 15.78 -31.15 -33.47
CA GLU A 162 16.95 -30.94 -34.34
C GLU A 162 17.74 -32.17 -34.83
N GLY A 163 17.54 -32.48 -36.12
CA GLY A 163 18.49 -33.18 -36.98
C GLY A 163 18.47 -32.47 -38.35
N GLN A 164 19.64 -32.22 -38.91
CA GLN A 164 19.85 -31.41 -40.12
C GLN A 164 20.47 -32.27 -41.23
N GLU A 165 20.43 -31.77 -42.48
CA GLU A 165 21.03 -32.37 -43.68
C GLU A 165 20.28 -33.63 -44.18
N ASP A 166 20.21 -33.95 -45.47
CA ASP A 166 20.97 -33.42 -46.61
C ASP A 166 20.09 -33.24 -47.89
N ALA A 167 20.65 -32.72 -48.98
CA ALA A 167 19.90 -32.25 -50.15
C ALA A 167 19.80 -33.24 -51.34
N GLY A 168 18.60 -33.28 -51.95
CA GLY A 168 18.39 -33.53 -53.39
C GLY A 168 18.43 -34.97 -53.91
N GLU A 169 17.31 -35.44 -54.48
CA GLU A 169 17.25 -35.70 -55.93
C GLU A 169 15.80 -35.82 -56.46
N LEU A 170 15.66 -36.01 -57.77
CA LEU A 170 14.42 -35.90 -58.55
C LEU A 170 13.65 -37.23 -58.69
N ASP A 171 12.37 -37.17 -58.28
CA ASP A 171 11.20 -37.60 -59.09
C ASP A 171 10.96 -39.10 -59.44
N PHE A 172 9.78 -39.34 -60.00
CA PHE A 172 9.27 -40.54 -60.70
C PHE A 172 9.12 -41.88 -59.94
N SER A 173 8.08 -41.86 -59.10
CA SER A 173 6.85 -42.65 -59.34
C SER A 173 6.89 -44.19 -59.42
N GLY A 174 6.27 -44.80 -58.41
CA GLY A 174 5.38 -45.96 -58.56
C GLY A 174 6.04 -47.36 -58.59
N LEU A 175 5.20 -48.38 -58.36
CA LEU A 175 5.13 -49.62 -59.17
C LEU A 175 4.13 -50.64 -58.57
N LEU A 176 2.83 -50.41 -58.77
CA LEU A 176 1.81 -51.46 -58.90
C LEU A 176 0.69 -50.90 -59.82
N LYS A 177 0.91 -50.83 -61.14
CA LYS A 177 0.93 -51.94 -62.14
C LYS A 177 -0.45 -52.57 -62.29
N HIS A 178 -0.97 -52.85 -63.49
CA HIS A 178 -0.53 -52.64 -64.89
C HIS A 178 -1.76 -52.95 -65.79
N ARG A 179 -1.79 -52.84 -67.13
CA ARG A 179 -0.80 -52.50 -68.17
C ARG A 179 -1.60 -51.74 -69.27
N GLU A 180 -1.14 -50.60 -69.83
CA GLU A 180 -0.27 -50.47 -71.04
C GLU A 180 -0.76 -51.32 -72.24
N HIS A 181 -0.63 -50.94 -73.52
CA HIS A 181 0.22 -49.97 -74.26
C HIS A 181 -0.41 -49.84 -75.69
N LYS A 182 -0.04 -49.00 -76.68
CA LYS A 182 1.02 -47.99 -76.91
C LYS A 182 0.73 -47.23 -78.22
N GLN A 183 1.21 -45.98 -78.36
CA GLN A 183 1.72 -45.35 -79.62
C GLN A 183 0.79 -45.28 -80.87
N GLN A 184 1.11 -44.60 -82.00
CA GLN A 184 1.78 -43.32 -82.30
C GLN A 184 1.63 -43.02 -83.82
N ASP A 185 2.06 -41.84 -84.26
CA ASP A 185 2.46 -41.45 -85.63
C ASP A 185 1.38 -41.19 -86.69
N ASP A 186 1.87 -40.56 -87.77
CA ASP A 186 1.16 -39.79 -88.79
C ASP A 186 0.49 -40.60 -89.93
N THR A 187 -0.04 -39.85 -90.90
CA THR A 187 -0.75 -40.24 -92.13
C THR A 187 -0.13 -41.41 -92.93
N PRO A 188 -0.96 -42.22 -93.62
CA PRO A 188 -1.21 -41.93 -95.04
C PRO A 188 -2.66 -42.20 -95.56
N GLU A 189 -2.95 -41.73 -96.79
CA GLU A 189 -4.09 -42.16 -97.60
C GLU A 189 -3.97 -43.64 -98.01
N VAL A 190 -5.09 -44.40 -97.97
CA VAL A 190 -5.23 -45.70 -98.65
C VAL A 190 -6.64 -45.85 -99.24
N ASP A 191 -6.70 -46.47 -100.43
CA ASP A 191 -7.89 -46.62 -101.28
C ASP A 191 -8.85 -47.74 -100.82
N VAL A 192 -10.15 -47.48 -100.92
CA VAL A 192 -11.25 -48.42 -100.60
C VAL A 192 -11.36 -49.55 -101.64
N TRP A 193 -10.80 -49.40 -102.84
CA TRP A 193 -10.96 -50.35 -103.96
C TRP A 193 -10.33 -51.74 -103.77
N GLU A 194 -9.30 -51.89 -102.93
CA GLU A 194 -8.69 -53.22 -102.67
C GLU A 194 -9.59 -54.12 -101.79
N ILE A 195 -10.37 -53.55 -100.88
CA ILE A 195 -11.16 -54.30 -99.89
C ILE A 195 -12.30 -55.08 -100.57
N LEU A 196 -12.92 -54.50 -101.60
CA LEU A 196 -14.02 -55.12 -102.36
C LEU A 196 -13.56 -56.23 -103.33
N LYS A 197 -12.25 -56.48 -103.44
CA LYS A 197 -11.66 -57.31 -104.50
C LYS A 197 -11.62 -58.81 -104.19
N ASN A 198 -11.73 -59.18 -102.91
CA ASN A 198 -11.60 -60.56 -102.43
C ASN A 198 -12.75 -61.03 -101.51
N ALA A 199 -13.71 -60.16 -101.17
CA ALA A 199 -14.90 -60.52 -100.40
C ALA A 199 -15.97 -61.20 -101.29
N ARG A 200 -16.89 -61.97 -100.69
CA ARG A 200 -17.94 -62.69 -101.43
C ARG A 200 -19.25 -61.88 -101.49
N PRO A 201 -20.07 -62.01 -102.56
CA PRO A 201 -21.24 -61.14 -102.77
C PRO A 201 -22.29 -61.20 -101.66
N ASP A 202 -22.37 -62.33 -100.95
CA ASP A 202 -23.24 -62.60 -99.82
C ASP A 202 -22.84 -61.89 -98.51
N GLU A 203 -21.62 -61.34 -98.43
CA GLU A 203 -21.16 -60.54 -97.28
C GLU A 203 -21.25 -59.03 -97.51
N TYR A 204 -21.58 -58.57 -98.73
CA TYR A 204 -21.57 -57.16 -99.11
C TYR A 204 -22.54 -56.30 -98.28
N GLU A 205 -23.76 -56.78 -98.00
CA GLU A 205 -24.71 -56.07 -97.14
C GLU A 205 -24.19 -55.94 -95.69
N LYS A 206 -23.45 -56.94 -95.21
CA LYS A 206 -22.87 -56.96 -93.87
C LYS A 206 -21.75 -55.93 -93.72
N ILE A 207 -20.85 -55.87 -94.70
CA ILE A 207 -19.74 -54.90 -94.75
C ILE A 207 -20.27 -53.47 -94.88
N ALA A 208 -21.25 -53.24 -95.76
CA ALA A 208 -21.90 -51.93 -95.91
C ALA A 208 -22.58 -51.44 -94.62
N PHE A 209 -23.22 -52.36 -93.87
CA PHE A 209 -23.90 -52.03 -92.60
C PHE A 209 -22.92 -51.74 -91.46
N THR A 210 -21.76 -52.40 -91.42
CA THR A 210 -20.72 -52.15 -90.39
C THR A 210 -20.01 -50.80 -90.56
N TYR A 211 -19.96 -50.25 -91.78
CA TYR A 211 -19.33 -48.95 -92.07
C TYR A 211 -20.30 -47.83 -92.50
N GLY A 212 -21.62 -48.07 -92.42
CA GLY A 212 -22.64 -47.01 -92.44
C GLY A 212 -22.94 -46.34 -93.79
N ILE A 213 -22.87 -47.06 -94.91
CA ILE A 213 -23.08 -46.51 -96.27
C ILE A 213 -24.38 -47.07 -96.89
N THR A 214 -25.21 -46.21 -97.52
CA THR A 214 -26.67 -46.46 -97.64
C THR A 214 -27.33 -46.28 -99.03
N ASP A 215 -26.59 -46.17 -100.15
CA ASP A 215 -27.19 -46.37 -101.49
C ASP A 215 -26.35 -47.28 -102.40
N LEU A 216 -26.95 -48.40 -102.80
CA LEU A 216 -26.37 -49.45 -103.64
C LEU A 216 -26.86 -49.38 -105.10
N ARG A 217 -27.87 -48.57 -105.42
CA ARG A 217 -28.60 -48.66 -106.71
C ARG A 217 -27.82 -48.17 -107.93
N GLY A 218 -26.79 -47.35 -107.75
CA GLY A 218 -25.95 -46.86 -108.86
C GLY A 218 -25.21 -47.98 -109.61
N LEU A 219 -24.83 -49.06 -108.92
CA LEU A 219 -23.95 -50.12 -109.45
C LEU A 219 -24.63 -51.09 -110.43
N LEU A 220 -25.95 -51.23 -110.39
CA LEU A 220 -26.67 -52.30 -111.12
C LEU A 220 -27.11 -51.94 -112.56
N LYS A 221 -26.74 -50.75 -113.09
CA LYS A 221 -27.31 -50.21 -114.33
C LYS A 221 -26.52 -50.56 -115.61
N ARG A 222 -26.21 -51.85 -115.85
CA ARG A 222 -25.62 -52.35 -117.12
C ARG A 222 -26.05 -53.80 -117.45
N MET A 223 -26.05 -54.13 -118.76
CA MET A 223 -26.50 -55.40 -119.41
C MET A 223 -28.04 -55.55 -119.53
N LYS A 224 -28.66 -55.96 -120.66
CA LYS A 224 -28.25 -56.21 -122.08
C LYS A 224 -29.49 -56.04 -123.03
N LYS A 225 -29.32 -56.09 -124.37
CA LYS A 225 -30.37 -55.96 -125.45
C LYS A 225 -30.42 -57.21 -126.37
N ILE A 226 -31.50 -57.41 -127.16
CA ILE A 226 -31.54 -57.62 -128.66
C ILE A 226 -32.91 -58.19 -129.19
N PRO A 227 -33.41 -57.87 -130.44
CA PRO A 227 -34.72 -58.30 -131.01
C PRO A 227 -34.66 -59.09 -132.36
N LYS A 228 -35.81 -59.41 -133.02
CA LYS A 228 -35.92 -59.84 -134.46
C LYS A 228 -37.34 -59.76 -135.11
N GLU A 229 -37.46 -60.06 -136.42
CA GLU A 229 -38.55 -59.68 -137.37
C GLU A 229 -39.32 -60.83 -138.08
N GLU A 230 -40.35 -60.51 -138.89
CA GLU A 230 -41.30 -61.40 -139.61
C GLU A 230 -41.16 -61.45 -141.17
N LYS A 231 -42.13 -62.09 -141.89
CA LYS A 231 -42.24 -62.18 -143.37
C LYS A 231 -43.64 -61.78 -143.90
N LYS A 232 -43.72 -61.40 -145.19
CA LYS A 232 -44.89 -60.76 -145.85
C LYS A 232 -45.96 -61.71 -146.44
N SER A 233 -47.11 -61.11 -146.78
CA SER A 233 -48.38 -61.71 -147.24
C SER A 233 -48.72 -61.29 -148.70
N ALA A 234 -49.91 -61.65 -149.25
CA ALA A 234 -50.13 -61.78 -150.69
C ALA A 234 -50.94 -60.65 -151.38
N ALA A 235 -52.03 -60.14 -150.80
CA ALA A 235 -52.90 -59.15 -151.46
C ALA A 235 -52.48 -57.69 -151.22
N PHE A 236 -51.76 -57.42 -150.14
CA PHE A 236 -51.25 -56.08 -149.78
C PHE A 236 -49.72 -56.04 -149.88
N ALA A 237 -49.18 -55.24 -150.81
CA ALA A 237 -47.75 -54.94 -150.89
C ALA A 237 -47.27 -54.16 -149.66
N LYS A 238 -48.13 -53.26 -149.14
CA LYS A 238 -47.98 -52.63 -147.82
C LYS A 238 -49.34 -52.55 -147.11
N LYS A 239 -49.39 -53.14 -145.92
CA LYS A 239 -50.51 -53.05 -144.96
C LYS A 239 -50.41 -51.75 -144.13
N LEU A 240 -51.47 -51.40 -143.41
CA LEU A 240 -51.47 -50.30 -142.44
C LEU A 240 -50.43 -50.57 -141.34
N GLU A 241 -49.87 -49.49 -140.78
CA GLU A 241 -49.20 -49.57 -139.48
C GLU A 241 -50.22 -49.93 -138.38
N PRO A 242 -49.85 -50.54 -137.24
CA PRO A 242 -50.84 -50.98 -136.24
C PRO A 242 -51.55 -49.85 -135.48
N ALA A 243 -50.91 -48.68 -135.33
CA ALA A 243 -51.46 -47.53 -134.61
C ALA A 243 -50.78 -46.22 -135.03
N TYR A 244 -51.47 -45.10 -134.79
CA TYR A 244 -51.01 -43.74 -135.05
C TYR A 244 -51.26 -42.84 -133.82
N GLN A 245 -50.62 -41.66 -133.77
CA GLN A 245 -50.85 -40.66 -132.70
C GLN A 245 -50.79 -39.24 -133.29
N VAL A 246 -51.56 -38.31 -132.75
CA VAL A 246 -51.73 -36.95 -133.28
C VAL A 246 -52.12 -35.96 -132.17
N ASP A 247 -51.49 -34.78 -132.12
CA ASP A 247 -51.86 -33.76 -131.13
C ASP A 247 -53.24 -33.13 -131.42
N LYS A 248 -53.92 -32.69 -130.36
CA LYS A 248 -55.30 -32.17 -130.38
C LYS A 248 -55.41 -30.98 -131.35
N GLY A 249 -56.17 -31.15 -132.43
CA GLY A 249 -56.34 -30.17 -133.51
C GLY A 249 -55.56 -30.42 -134.81
N SER A 250 -54.61 -31.38 -134.83
CA SER A 250 -53.79 -31.69 -136.03
C SER A 250 -54.49 -32.63 -137.02
N LYS A 251 -53.85 -33.00 -138.15
CA LYS A 251 -54.43 -33.91 -139.18
C LYS A 251 -53.52 -35.10 -139.48
N ILE A 252 -54.07 -36.21 -139.95
CA ILE A 252 -53.31 -37.46 -140.19
C ILE A 252 -53.75 -38.22 -141.46
N ARG A 253 -52.90 -39.13 -141.96
CA ARG A 253 -53.13 -39.91 -143.20
C ARG A 253 -52.83 -41.39 -142.97
N LEU A 254 -53.77 -42.27 -143.29
CA LEU A 254 -53.64 -43.73 -143.30
C LEU A 254 -53.41 -44.21 -144.75
N VAL A 255 -52.44 -45.10 -144.99
CA VAL A 255 -51.98 -45.47 -146.35
C VAL A 255 -51.81 -46.99 -146.48
N VAL A 256 -52.30 -47.57 -147.58
CA VAL A 256 -51.97 -48.93 -148.01
C VAL A 256 -51.54 -48.98 -149.48
N ASP A 257 -50.70 -49.98 -149.79
CA ASP A 257 -50.27 -50.30 -151.14
C ASP A 257 -50.86 -51.66 -151.53
N LEU A 258 -51.70 -51.72 -152.56
CA LEU A 258 -52.25 -52.99 -153.09
C LEU A 258 -51.17 -53.77 -153.85
N ALA A 259 -51.21 -55.11 -153.80
CA ALA A 259 -50.33 -55.96 -154.61
C ALA A 259 -50.77 -56.00 -156.09
N ASP A 260 -52.09 -55.98 -156.34
CA ASP A 260 -52.70 -55.81 -157.66
C ASP A 260 -53.53 -54.50 -157.67
N PRO A 261 -53.25 -53.53 -158.56
CA PRO A 261 -53.96 -52.24 -158.60
C PRO A 261 -55.40 -52.33 -159.11
N THR A 262 -55.83 -53.46 -159.67
CA THR A 262 -57.20 -53.69 -160.19
C THR A 262 -58.20 -54.15 -159.14
N VAL A 263 -57.73 -54.50 -157.94
CA VAL A 263 -58.57 -54.96 -156.83
C VAL A 263 -59.30 -53.79 -156.17
N ASP A 264 -60.63 -53.88 -156.12
CA ASP A 264 -61.49 -52.96 -155.38
C ASP A 264 -61.32 -53.09 -153.86
N LEU A 265 -61.54 -51.99 -153.13
CA LEU A 265 -61.37 -51.92 -151.68
C LEU A 265 -62.43 -51.05 -150.99
N LYS A 266 -62.59 -51.26 -149.68
CA LYS A 266 -63.44 -50.44 -148.80
C LYS A 266 -62.73 -50.10 -147.48
N TRP A 267 -62.95 -48.89 -146.97
CA TRP A 267 -62.47 -48.42 -145.66
C TRP A 267 -63.58 -48.45 -144.61
N TYR A 268 -63.24 -48.67 -143.35
CA TYR A 268 -64.17 -48.82 -142.23
C TYR A 268 -63.66 -48.14 -140.95
N LYS A 269 -64.52 -47.47 -140.16
CA LYS A 269 -64.24 -46.99 -138.79
C LYS A 269 -65.10 -47.82 -137.82
N ASN A 270 -64.48 -48.43 -136.82
CA ASN A 270 -65.15 -49.32 -135.84
C ASN A 270 -66.11 -50.34 -136.50
N GLY A 271 -65.72 -50.88 -137.67
CA GLY A 271 -66.52 -51.86 -138.42
C GLY A 271 -67.55 -51.29 -139.41
N HIS A 272 -67.85 -49.99 -139.41
CA HIS A 272 -68.80 -49.36 -140.33
C HIS A 272 -68.10 -48.75 -141.55
N GLU A 273 -68.64 -48.97 -142.76
CA GLU A 273 -68.06 -48.51 -144.03
C GLU A 273 -68.02 -46.97 -144.11
N ILE A 274 -66.83 -46.40 -144.26
CA ILE A 274 -66.61 -44.95 -144.34
C ILE A 274 -66.90 -44.49 -145.77
N ARG A 275 -67.74 -43.47 -145.91
CA ARG A 275 -67.97 -42.75 -147.17
C ARG A 275 -67.20 -41.42 -147.18
N PRO A 276 -66.81 -40.89 -148.37
CA PRO A 276 -66.02 -39.67 -148.45
C PRO A 276 -66.77 -38.47 -147.85
N THR A 277 -66.06 -37.66 -147.05
CA THR A 277 -66.57 -36.43 -146.40
C THR A 277 -65.43 -35.41 -146.23
N PRO A 278 -65.70 -34.14 -145.86
CA PRO A 278 -64.63 -33.18 -145.52
C PRO A 278 -63.73 -33.62 -144.35
N LYS A 279 -64.26 -34.51 -143.48
CA LYS A 279 -63.53 -35.12 -142.36
C LYS A 279 -62.66 -36.30 -142.80
N TYR A 280 -63.19 -37.17 -143.67
CA TYR A 280 -62.57 -38.39 -144.19
C TYR A 280 -62.43 -38.31 -145.71
N ILE A 281 -61.24 -37.93 -146.20
CA ILE A 281 -60.96 -37.75 -147.63
C ILE A 281 -60.23 -39.00 -148.16
N PHE A 282 -60.66 -39.56 -149.29
CA PHE A 282 -59.98 -40.68 -149.94
C PHE A 282 -59.15 -40.21 -151.14
N GLU A 283 -57.91 -40.71 -151.24
CA GLU A 283 -56.99 -40.42 -152.35
C GLU A 283 -56.46 -41.75 -152.93
N HIS A 284 -56.18 -41.79 -154.24
CA HIS A 284 -55.61 -42.96 -154.92
C HIS A 284 -54.45 -42.55 -155.82
N LYS A 285 -53.39 -43.37 -155.90
CA LYS A 285 -52.18 -43.07 -156.67
C LYS A 285 -51.43 -44.34 -157.08
N GLY A 286 -51.71 -44.86 -158.29
CA GLY A 286 -51.15 -46.14 -158.73
C GLY A 286 -51.67 -47.30 -157.88
N THR A 287 -50.79 -48.06 -157.23
CA THR A 287 -51.15 -49.08 -156.22
C THR A 287 -51.56 -48.48 -154.87
N GLN A 288 -51.26 -47.21 -154.59
CA GLN A 288 -51.57 -46.57 -153.32
C GLN A 288 -53.03 -46.16 -153.19
N ARG A 289 -53.53 -46.29 -151.97
CA ARG A 289 -54.89 -45.99 -151.53
C ARG A 289 -54.82 -45.41 -150.12
N ILE A 290 -55.43 -44.24 -149.91
CA ILE A 290 -55.15 -43.39 -148.76
C ILE A 290 -56.46 -42.84 -148.18
N MET A 291 -56.54 -42.75 -146.86
CA MET A 291 -57.59 -41.99 -146.15
C MET A 291 -56.95 -40.88 -145.30
N VAL A 292 -57.43 -39.66 -145.42
CA VAL A 292 -57.00 -38.49 -144.63
C VAL A 292 -58.07 -38.14 -143.60
N ILE A 293 -57.66 -37.92 -142.35
CA ILE A 293 -58.51 -37.46 -141.24
C ILE A 293 -58.07 -36.06 -140.84
N ASN A 294 -58.96 -35.07 -140.96
CA ASN A 294 -58.66 -33.67 -140.64
C ASN A 294 -59.12 -33.27 -139.22
N ASN A 295 -58.37 -32.38 -138.56
CA ASN A 295 -58.69 -31.78 -137.26
C ASN A 295 -59.08 -32.83 -136.20
N CYS A 296 -58.09 -33.57 -135.72
CA CYS A 296 -58.25 -34.70 -134.82
C CYS A 296 -58.61 -34.25 -133.40
N THR A 297 -59.69 -34.83 -132.91
CA THR A 297 -60.28 -34.65 -131.59
C THR A 297 -60.23 -35.97 -130.81
N SER A 298 -60.60 -35.95 -129.53
CA SER A 298 -60.79 -37.18 -128.74
C SER A 298 -61.87 -38.13 -129.29
N ASN A 299 -62.72 -37.71 -130.23
CA ASN A 299 -63.68 -38.58 -130.92
C ASN A 299 -63.11 -39.24 -132.20
N ASP A 300 -61.89 -38.90 -132.60
CA ASP A 300 -61.20 -39.52 -133.74
C ASP A 300 -60.37 -40.74 -133.33
N ASP A 301 -60.06 -40.83 -132.03
CA ASP A 301 -59.49 -41.95 -131.29
C ASP A 301 -60.38 -43.20 -131.46
N ALA A 302 -59.93 -44.15 -132.29
CA ALA A 302 -60.74 -45.25 -132.81
C ALA A 302 -59.93 -46.26 -133.65
N ALA A 303 -60.53 -47.42 -133.90
CA ALA A 303 -60.00 -48.41 -134.83
C ALA A 303 -60.50 -48.17 -136.27
N TYR A 304 -59.58 -48.16 -137.22
CA TYR A 304 -59.83 -48.05 -138.66
C TYR A 304 -59.38 -49.33 -139.36
N SER A 305 -60.02 -49.69 -140.48
CA SER A 305 -59.64 -50.88 -141.24
C SER A 305 -59.95 -50.75 -142.73
N VAL A 306 -59.29 -51.58 -143.54
CA VAL A 306 -59.40 -51.62 -144.99
C VAL A 306 -59.47 -53.07 -145.47
N VAL A 307 -60.33 -53.34 -146.44
CA VAL A 307 -60.54 -54.66 -147.05
C VAL A 307 -60.29 -54.55 -148.55
N ALA A 308 -59.50 -55.45 -149.13
CA ALA A 308 -59.22 -55.52 -150.56
C ALA A 308 -59.18 -56.99 -151.01
N GLY A 309 -60.07 -57.37 -151.93
CA GLY A 309 -60.33 -58.78 -152.21
C GLY A 309 -60.79 -59.52 -150.95
N GLU A 310 -60.15 -60.65 -150.63
CA GLU A 310 -60.42 -61.44 -149.42
C GLU A 310 -59.56 -61.05 -148.20
N GLU A 311 -58.53 -60.20 -148.35
CA GLU A 311 -57.69 -59.78 -147.23
C GLU A 311 -58.20 -58.49 -146.54
N LYS A 312 -58.03 -58.42 -145.22
CA LYS A 312 -58.30 -57.25 -144.37
C LYS A 312 -57.05 -56.77 -143.62
N CYS A 313 -57.00 -55.48 -143.31
CA CYS A 313 -55.99 -54.83 -142.47
C CYS A 313 -56.62 -53.77 -141.54
N THR A 314 -56.00 -53.48 -140.39
CA THR A 314 -56.56 -52.71 -139.23
C THR A 314 -55.51 -51.82 -138.55
N THR A 315 -55.92 -50.70 -137.93
CA THR A 315 -55.07 -49.74 -137.17
C THR A 315 -55.85 -48.94 -136.10
N GLU A 316 -55.16 -48.35 -135.10
CA GLU A 316 -55.73 -47.42 -134.07
C GLU A 316 -55.15 -45.97 -134.14
N LEU A 317 -55.60 -45.02 -133.28
CA LEU A 317 -55.25 -43.57 -133.29
C LEU A 317 -55.42 -42.87 -131.89
N PHE A 318 -54.55 -41.95 -131.43
CA PHE A 318 -54.56 -41.32 -130.06
C PHE A 318 -54.15 -39.80 -129.91
N VAL A 319 -54.42 -39.08 -128.78
CA VAL A 319 -54.33 -37.56 -128.56
C VAL A 319 -53.83 -37.04 -127.13
N LYS A 320 -53.34 -35.77 -126.89
CA LYS A 320 -52.58 -35.26 -125.65
C LYS A 320 -52.55 -33.70 -125.27
N GLU A 321 -52.19 -33.25 -124.01
CA GLU A 321 -52.17 -31.81 -123.42
C GLU A 321 -51.01 -31.42 -122.33
N LEU A 322 -50.96 -30.23 -121.59
CA LEU A 322 -49.75 -29.54 -120.91
C LEU A 322 -49.88 -28.66 -119.53
N PRO A 323 -48.81 -28.05 -118.85
CA PRO A 323 -48.77 -27.42 -117.45
C PRO A 323 -48.14 -25.96 -117.13
N ILE A 324 -48.09 -25.48 -115.83
CA ILE A 324 -47.85 -24.08 -115.22
C ILE A 324 -46.42 -23.75 -114.63
N LYS A 325 -46.07 -22.47 -114.30
CA LYS A 325 -44.75 -21.97 -113.74
C LYS A 325 -44.81 -20.82 -112.66
N ILE A 326 -43.67 -20.54 -111.98
CA ILE A 326 -43.38 -19.30 -111.18
C ILE A 326 -42.68 -18.24 -112.07
N VAL A 327 -42.85 -16.93 -111.74
CA VAL A 327 -42.34 -15.78 -112.52
C VAL A 327 -41.46 -14.81 -111.71
N LYS A 328 -41.79 -14.53 -110.44
CA LYS A 328 -40.96 -13.73 -109.53
C LYS A 328 -40.73 -14.47 -108.22
N ASP A 329 -39.46 -14.60 -107.84
CA ASP A 329 -39.00 -15.19 -106.60
C ASP A 329 -39.18 -14.28 -105.37
N ILE A 330 -39.21 -14.88 -104.18
CA ILE A 330 -39.23 -14.15 -102.90
C ILE A 330 -37.81 -13.67 -102.51
N GLU A 331 -37.72 -12.49 -101.92
CA GLU A 331 -36.44 -11.85 -101.54
C GLU A 331 -36.15 -11.99 -100.03
N PRO A 332 -34.88 -12.05 -99.59
CA PRO A 332 -34.53 -12.09 -98.17
C PRO A 332 -34.85 -10.77 -97.43
N VAL A 333 -35.41 -10.88 -96.22
CA VAL A 333 -35.80 -9.73 -95.39
C VAL A 333 -34.97 -9.66 -94.12
N LYS A 334 -34.41 -8.48 -93.82
CA LYS A 334 -33.78 -8.19 -92.53
C LYS A 334 -34.43 -6.98 -91.86
N THR A 335 -34.86 -7.14 -90.61
CA THR A 335 -35.61 -6.14 -89.83
C THR A 335 -35.29 -6.28 -88.34
N THR A 336 -35.88 -5.45 -87.48
CA THR A 336 -35.74 -5.54 -86.02
C THR A 336 -37.07 -5.88 -85.33
N VAL A 337 -37.02 -6.20 -84.04
CA VAL A 337 -38.22 -6.56 -83.27
C VAL A 337 -39.28 -5.44 -83.26
N ASN A 338 -40.54 -5.85 -83.41
CA ASN A 338 -41.73 -4.99 -83.55
C ASN A 338 -41.65 -4.09 -84.81
N GLU A 339 -41.22 -4.67 -85.93
CA GLU A 339 -41.33 -4.13 -87.29
C GLU A 339 -42.04 -5.17 -88.18
N ARG A 340 -42.50 -4.77 -89.37
CA ARG A 340 -43.29 -5.62 -90.27
C ARG A 340 -42.43 -6.37 -91.28
N ILE A 341 -42.64 -7.68 -91.39
CA ILE A 341 -42.08 -8.55 -92.43
C ILE A 341 -43.11 -8.72 -93.55
N GLU A 342 -42.68 -8.63 -94.81
CA GLU A 342 -43.51 -8.85 -96.00
C GLU A 342 -42.69 -9.57 -97.07
N LEU A 343 -43.21 -10.68 -97.61
CA LEU A 343 -42.60 -11.45 -98.70
C LEU A 343 -43.55 -11.46 -99.91
N GLU A 344 -43.05 -11.20 -101.12
CA GLU A 344 -43.82 -11.12 -102.37
C GLU A 344 -43.34 -12.17 -103.39
N CYS A 345 -44.27 -12.92 -104.01
CA CYS A 345 -44.04 -13.88 -105.08
C CYS A 345 -44.97 -13.59 -106.27
N GLU A 346 -44.61 -13.98 -107.50
CA GLU A 346 -45.49 -13.87 -108.68
C GLU A 346 -45.49 -15.16 -109.54
N VAL A 347 -46.64 -15.57 -110.06
CA VAL A 347 -46.87 -16.84 -110.80
C VAL A 347 -47.40 -16.63 -112.22
N SER A 348 -47.28 -17.65 -113.08
CA SER A 348 -47.51 -17.51 -114.53
C SER A 348 -48.98 -17.56 -114.98
N GLU A 349 -49.93 -17.74 -114.07
CA GLU A 349 -51.36 -17.84 -114.37
C GLU A 349 -52.16 -17.23 -113.21
N GLU A 350 -53.14 -16.38 -113.52
CA GLU A 350 -53.96 -15.71 -112.53
C GLU A 350 -54.90 -16.71 -111.84
N GLY A 351 -54.99 -16.64 -110.50
CA GLY A 351 -55.79 -17.58 -109.70
C GLY A 351 -55.13 -18.93 -109.44
N ALA A 352 -53.88 -19.15 -109.86
CA ALA A 352 -53.12 -20.34 -109.48
C ALA A 352 -52.93 -20.41 -107.95
N GLN A 353 -53.00 -21.62 -107.38
CA GLN A 353 -52.85 -21.83 -105.95
C GLN A 353 -51.38 -22.02 -105.55
N VAL A 354 -50.96 -21.32 -104.50
CA VAL A 354 -49.63 -21.48 -103.87
C VAL A 354 -49.73 -21.84 -102.40
N LYS A 355 -48.74 -22.59 -101.90
CA LYS A 355 -48.53 -22.89 -100.48
C LYS A 355 -47.33 -22.12 -99.95
N TRP A 356 -47.41 -21.66 -98.70
CA TRP A 356 -46.31 -20.99 -98.01
C TRP A 356 -45.80 -21.84 -96.85
N MET A 357 -44.48 -21.90 -96.68
CA MET A 357 -43.80 -22.67 -95.64
C MET A 357 -42.84 -21.78 -94.84
N LYS A 358 -42.59 -22.13 -93.57
CA LYS A 358 -41.51 -21.61 -92.72
C LYS A 358 -40.72 -22.79 -92.17
N ASN A 359 -39.41 -22.81 -92.40
CA ASN A 359 -38.49 -23.90 -92.04
C ASN A 359 -39.00 -25.29 -92.47
N GLY A 360 -39.61 -25.38 -93.67
CA GLY A 360 -40.18 -26.63 -94.21
C GLY A 360 -41.56 -27.03 -93.68
N VAL A 361 -42.18 -26.24 -92.79
CA VAL A 361 -43.54 -26.49 -92.25
C VAL A 361 -44.52 -25.47 -92.83
N GLU A 362 -45.70 -25.91 -93.27
CA GLU A 362 -46.72 -25.02 -93.85
C GLU A 362 -47.19 -23.98 -92.83
N VAL A 363 -47.21 -22.68 -93.18
CA VAL A 363 -47.57 -21.63 -92.21
C VAL A 363 -49.06 -21.70 -91.87
N PRO A 364 -49.45 -21.65 -90.58
CA PRO A 364 -50.86 -21.79 -90.19
C PRO A 364 -51.74 -20.69 -90.79
N THR A 365 -52.79 -21.08 -91.50
CA THR A 365 -53.78 -20.18 -92.09
C THR A 365 -55.06 -20.14 -91.23
N GLY A 366 -55.51 -18.94 -90.87
CA GLY A 366 -56.74 -18.75 -90.09
C GLY A 366 -56.76 -17.47 -89.26
N VAL A 367 -57.94 -17.12 -88.73
CA VAL A 367 -58.23 -15.82 -88.07
C VAL A 367 -57.39 -15.57 -86.79
N ARG A 368 -56.78 -16.62 -86.21
CA ARG A 368 -55.88 -16.52 -85.04
C ARG A 368 -54.39 -16.60 -85.40
N SER A 369 -54.03 -16.60 -86.68
CA SER A 369 -52.63 -16.65 -87.11
C SER A 369 -52.00 -15.26 -87.13
N ARG A 370 -50.72 -15.17 -86.73
CA ARG A 370 -49.89 -13.96 -86.96
C ARG A 370 -49.42 -13.82 -88.42
N TYR A 371 -49.59 -14.87 -89.22
CA TYR A 371 -49.23 -14.92 -90.63
C TYR A 371 -50.46 -14.54 -91.48
N ARG A 372 -50.38 -13.44 -92.21
CA ARG A 372 -51.44 -12.94 -93.08
C ARG A 372 -51.02 -13.09 -94.55
N ILE A 373 -51.60 -14.08 -95.22
CA ILE A 373 -51.41 -14.30 -96.67
C ILE A 373 -52.38 -13.42 -97.46
N LYS A 374 -51.94 -12.88 -98.61
CA LYS A 374 -52.79 -12.19 -99.59
C LYS A 374 -52.55 -12.72 -101.01
N CYS A 375 -53.48 -12.44 -101.91
CA CYS A 375 -53.38 -12.71 -103.34
C CYS A 375 -53.94 -11.50 -104.11
N GLU A 376 -53.19 -10.97 -105.07
CA GLU A 376 -53.53 -9.77 -105.85
C GLU A 376 -53.13 -10.03 -107.32
N GLY A 377 -54.07 -10.52 -108.13
CA GLY A 377 -53.81 -10.96 -109.52
C GLY A 377 -52.86 -12.16 -109.59
N THR A 378 -51.73 -12.00 -110.27
CA THR A 378 -50.61 -12.96 -110.34
C THR A 378 -49.74 -12.99 -109.08
N LYS A 379 -49.91 -12.06 -108.14
CA LYS A 379 -49.04 -11.90 -106.97
C LYS A 379 -49.59 -12.53 -105.70
N HIS A 380 -48.69 -13.07 -104.89
CA HIS A 380 -48.97 -13.61 -103.57
C HIS A 380 -48.06 -12.98 -102.52
N TYR A 381 -48.63 -12.69 -101.34
CA TYR A 381 -47.90 -12.08 -100.22
C TYR A 381 -48.00 -12.91 -98.95
N LEU A 382 -46.97 -12.87 -98.12
CA LEU A 382 -46.99 -13.34 -96.73
C LEU A 382 -46.50 -12.21 -95.81
N VAL A 383 -47.35 -11.80 -94.85
CA VAL A 383 -47.12 -10.63 -93.98
C VAL A 383 -47.15 -11.01 -92.50
N ILE A 384 -46.27 -10.41 -91.70
CA ILE A 384 -46.23 -10.49 -90.23
C ILE A 384 -46.05 -9.05 -89.71
N ASP A 385 -47.03 -8.49 -88.99
CA ASP A 385 -46.99 -7.06 -88.60
C ASP A 385 -46.04 -6.78 -87.42
N ASP A 386 -45.96 -7.69 -86.44
CA ASP A 386 -45.05 -7.61 -85.29
C ASP A 386 -43.99 -8.71 -85.38
N ALA A 387 -42.80 -8.38 -85.90
CA ALA A 387 -41.66 -9.30 -85.96
C ALA A 387 -41.08 -9.59 -84.57
N SER A 388 -40.85 -10.87 -84.28
CA SER A 388 -40.16 -11.35 -83.07
C SER A 388 -38.90 -12.15 -83.43
N LYS A 389 -37.99 -12.41 -82.48
CA LYS A 389 -36.79 -13.23 -82.74
C LYS A 389 -37.14 -14.61 -83.32
N GLU A 390 -38.28 -15.18 -82.91
CA GLU A 390 -38.86 -16.44 -83.41
C GLU A 390 -39.29 -16.39 -84.89
N ASP A 391 -39.44 -15.20 -85.49
CA ASP A 391 -39.79 -15.03 -86.91
C ASP A 391 -38.58 -15.12 -87.84
N THR A 392 -37.36 -15.18 -87.26
CA THR A 392 -36.14 -15.57 -87.97
C THR A 392 -36.26 -17.00 -88.50
N GLY A 393 -35.97 -17.21 -89.78
CA GLY A 393 -36.09 -18.52 -90.42
C GLY A 393 -35.98 -18.44 -91.94
N THR A 394 -36.11 -19.59 -92.59
CA THR A 394 -36.17 -19.71 -94.05
C THR A 394 -37.62 -19.93 -94.45
N TYR A 395 -38.14 -19.10 -95.36
CA TYR A 395 -39.52 -19.16 -95.84
C TYR A 395 -39.51 -19.57 -97.31
N SER A 396 -40.49 -20.37 -97.74
CA SER A 396 -40.62 -20.80 -99.13
C SER A 396 -42.07 -20.76 -99.61
N VAL A 397 -42.24 -20.62 -100.92
CA VAL A 397 -43.54 -20.57 -101.60
C VAL A 397 -43.53 -21.55 -102.77
N MET A 398 -44.58 -22.37 -102.85
CA MET A 398 -44.66 -23.54 -103.74
C MET A 398 -45.88 -23.44 -104.66
N ALA A 399 -45.67 -23.66 -105.96
CA ALA A 399 -46.69 -23.74 -107.00
C ALA A 399 -46.62 -25.09 -107.74
N SER A 400 -47.62 -25.44 -108.54
CA SER A 400 -47.73 -26.76 -109.20
C SER A 400 -46.58 -27.11 -110.18
N GLY A 401 -45.76 -26.14 -110.57
CA GLY A 401 -44.58 -26.33 -111.43
C GLY A 401 -43.31 -25.61 -110.95
N GLY A 402 -43.20 -25.22 -109.67
CA GLY A 402 -42.01 -24.53 -109.16
C GLY A 402 -42.04 -24.20 -107.66
N THR A 403 -40.92 -23.77 -107.10
CA THR A 403 -40.77 -23.35 -105.70
C THR A 403 -39.73 -22.24 -105.60
N SER A 404 -39.95 -21.28 -104.70
CA SER A 404 -39.03 -20.18 -104.39
C SER A 404 -38.75 -20.12 -102.88
N GLU A 405 -37.56 -19.68 -102.46
CA GLU A 405 -37.09 -19.73 -101.07
C GLU A 405 -36.22 -18.53 -100.68
N ALA A 406 -36.47 -17.94 -99.51
CA ALA A 406 -35.74 -16.78 -98.97
C ALA A 406 -35.56 -16.84 -97.44
N ARG A 407 -34.61 -16.07 -96.90
CA ARG A 407 -34.36 -15.99 -95.45
C ARG A 407 -34.88 -14.69 -94.83
N VAL A 408 -35.49 -14.81 -93.66
CA VAL A 408 -35.90 -13.70 -92.80
C VAL A 408 -35.00 -13.66 -91.56
N GLN A 409 -34.46 -12.50 -91.22
CA GLN A 409 -33.71 -12.25 -89.98
C GLN A 409 -34.34 -11.10 -89.20
N VAL A 410 -34.65 -11.35 -87.92
CA VAL A 410 -35.13 -10.32 -86.99
C VAL A 410 -34.06 -10.08 -85.92
N ASP A 411 -33.53 -8.86 -85.81
CA ASP A 411 -32.55 -8.47 -84.80
C ASP A 411 -33.14 -7.58 -83.69
N LEU A 412 -32.39 -7.35 -82.62
CA LEU A 412 -32.77 -6.36 -81.61
C LEU A 412 -32.48 -4.94 -82.11
N LYS A 413 -33.23 -3.96 -81.61
CA LYS A 413 -32.96 -2.54 -81.87
C LYS A 413 -31.63 -2.15 -81.19
N PRO A 414 -30.80 -1.29 -81.78
CA PRO A 414 -29.46 -1.01 -81.25
C PRO A 414 -29.54 -0.31 -79.88
N LEU A 415 -28.84 -0.87 -78.89
CA LEU A 415 -28.72 -0.27 -77.56
C LEU A 415 -28.03 1.09 -77.68
N LYS A 416 -28.60 2.11 -77.04
CA LYS A 416 -27.95 3.40 -76.80
C LYS A 416 -27.92 3.66 -75.31
N ILE A 417 -26.76 4.08 -74.80
CA ILE A 417 -26.58 4.56 -73.43
C ILE A 417 -26.70 6.08 -73.48
N TYR A 418 -27.63 6.65 -72.71
CA TYR A 418 -27.81 8.10 -72.54
C TYR A 418 -27.12 8.63 -71.28
N GLN A 419 -27.09 7.81 -70.21
CA GLN A 419 -26.28 8.04 -69.03
C GLN A 419 -25.70 6.70 -68.59
N ASP A 420 -24.37 6.61 -68.51
CA ASP A 420 -23.68 5.46 -67.94
C ASP A 420 -23.64 5.53 -66.41
N LEU A 421 -23.23 4.45 -65.75
CA LEU A 421 -22.93 4.46 -64.32
C LEU A 421 -21.68 5.32 -64.04
N GLN A 422 -21.52 5.77 -62.79
CA GLN A 422 -20.40 6.60 -62.36
C GLN A 422 -19.80 6.06 -61.06
N ASP A 423 -18.47 6.06 -60.99
CA ASP A 423 -17.73 5.68 -59.78
C ASP A 423 -18.10 6.60 -58.61
N MET A 424 -18.21 6.02 -57.42
CA MET A 424 -18.89 6.61 -56.27
C MET A 424 -18.19 6.25 -54.96
N THR A 425 -17.76 7.25 -54.21
CA THR A 425 -17.26 7.07 -52.83
C THR A 425 -18.33 7.47 -51.82
N VAL A 426 -18.63 6.61 -50.85
CA VAL A 426 -19.76 6.78 -49.91
C VAL A 426 -19.30 6.57 -48.47
N LEU A 427 -19.68 7.48 -47.57
CA LEU A 427 -19.44 7.31 -46.14
C LEU A 427 -20.28 6.14 -45.59
N LEU A 428 -19.69 5.34 -44.70
CA LEU A 428 -20.35 4.20 -44.06
C LEU A 428 -21.71 4.58 -43.45
N GLY A 429 -22.73 3.77 -43.71
CA GLY A 429 -24.11 4.02 -43.28
C GLY A 429 -24.90 5.06 -44.08
N LYS A 430 -24.33 5.63 -45.16
CA LYS A 430 -25.08 6.50 -46.10
C LYS A 430 -25.63 5.69 -47.28
N PRO A 431 -26.71 6.15 -47.95
CA PRO A 431 -27.29 5.43 -49.06
C PRO A 431 -26.40 5.42 -50.30
N ILE A 432 -26.30 4.27 -50.97
CA ILE A 432 -25.70 4.11 -52.30
C ILE A 432 -26.83 4.29 -53.32
N LYS A 433 -26.62 5.10 -54.36
CA LYS A 433 -27.61 5.33 -55.42
C LYS A 433 -26.93 5.34 -56.79
N LEU A 434 -27.07 4.23 -57.51
CA LEU A 434 -26.55 4.05 -58.87
C LEU A 434 -27.73 4.09 -59.86
N HIS A 435 -27.65 4.89 -60.91
CA HIS A 435 -28.60 4.85 -62.01
C HIS A 435 -27.93 5.04 -63.36
N CYS A 436 -28.53 4.44 -64.38
CA CYS A 436 -28.18 4.62 -65.78
C CYS A 436 -29.44 4.90 -66.60
N GLU A 437 -29.24 5.44 -67.81
CA GLU A 437 -30.30 5.62 -68.80
C GLU A 437 -29.96 4.93 -70.13
N ILE A 438 -30.88 4.10 -70.64
CA ILE A 438 -30.71 3.37 -71.91
C ILE A 438 -31.91 3.49 -72.85
N TYR A 439 -31.69 3.12 -74.12
CA TYR A 439 -32.71 2.93 -75.14
C TYR A 439 -32.47 1.61 -75.90
N PRO A 440 -33.51 0.79 -76.19
CA PRO A 440 -34.92 0.99 -75.81
C PRO A 440 -35.15 0.89 -74.29
N GLY A 441 -35.86 1.85 -73.72
CA GLY A 441 -35.98 1.98 -72.26
C GLY A 441 -36.86 0.91 -71.59
N ASN A 442 -37.71 0.22 -72.34
CA ASN A 442 -38.54 -0.87 -71.82
C ASN A 442 -37.78 -2.22 -71.72
N VAL A 443 -36.45 -2.21 -71.85
CA VAL A 443 -35.58 -3.38 -71.67
C VAL A 443 -35.29 -3.57 -70.18
N PRO A 444 -35.77 -4.66 -69.53
CA PRO A 444 -35.35 -4.98 -68.16
C PRO A 444 -33.87 -5.36 -68.13
N GLY A 445 -33.25 -5.38 -66.95
CA GLY A 445 -31.85 -5.80 -66.82
C GLY A 445 -31.51 -6.24 -65.41
N ARG A 446 -30.37 -6.91 -65.26
CA ARG A 446 -29.91 -7.48 -63.99
C ARG A 446 -28.76 -6.66 -63.42
N TRP A 447 -28.82 -6.40 -62.12
CA TRP A 447 -27.74 -5.76 -61.37
C TRP A 447 -26.86 -6.80 -60.72
N TYR A 448 -25.55 -6.59 -60.77
CA TYR A 448 -24.53 -7.46 -60.18
C TYR A 448 -23.59 -6.63 -59.31
N ARG A 449 -23.05 -7.24 -58.25
CA ARG A 449 -21.93 -6.71 -57.46
C ARG A 449 -20.84 -7.77 -57.40
N ASN A 450 -19.62 -7.41 -57.80
CA ASN A 450 -18.47 -8.33 -57.86
C ASN A 450 -18.82 -9.64 -58.62
N GLY A 451 -19.60 -9.52 -59.70
CA GLY A 451 -20.11 -10.64 -60.49
C GLY A 451 -21.31 -11.42 -59.90
N GLN A 452 -21.72 -11.15 -58.66
CA GLN A 452 -22.87 -11.82 -58.03
C GLN A 452 -24.18 -11.06 -58.27
N LEU A 453 -25.25 -11.78 -58.63
CA LEU A 453 -26.57 -11.21 -58.92
C LEU A 453 -27.21 -10.59 -57.66
N ILE A 454 -27.54 -9.31 -57.73
CA ILE A 454 -28.21 -8.57 -56.64
C ILE A 454 -29.71 -8.87 -56.70
N GLN A 455 -30.29 -9.24 -55.55
CA GLN A 455 -31.74 -9.43 -55.39
C GLN A 455 -32.36 -8.25 -54.62
N PRO A 456 -33.62 -7.86 -54.93
CA PRO A 456 -34.37 -6.91 -54.10
C PRO A 456 -34.54 -7.41 -52.66
N SER A 457 -34.55 -6.48 -51.71
CA SER A 457 -34.78 -6.74 -50.27
C SER A 457 -35.19 -5.44 -49.56
N ASP A 458 -35.56 -5.51 -48.29
CA ASP A 458 -35.95 -4.35 -47.48
C ASP A 458 -34.88 -3.22 -47.47
N ARG A 459 -33.60 -3.57 -47.69
CA ARG A 459 -32.47 -2.63 -47.78
C ARG A 459 -32.08 -2.26 -49.21
N ILE A 460 -32.57 -2.98 -50.23
CA ILE A 460 -32.10 -2.90 -51.63
C ILE A 460 -33.29 -2.76 -52.58
N ASN A 461 -33.47 -1.57 -53.11
CA ASN A 461 -34.55 -1.20 -54.02
C ASN A 461 -34.03 -1.15 -55.47
N ILE A 462 -34.65 -1.94 -56.36
CA ILE A 462 -34.32 -1.98 -57.80
C ILE A 462 -35.50 -1.44 -58.60
N ILE A 463 -35.24 -0.43 -59.42
CA ILE A 463 -36.26 0.30 -60.18
C ILE A 463 -35.91 0.24 -61.68
N HIS A 464 -36.88 -0.15 -62.50
CA HIS A 464 -36.84 -0.02 -63.96
C HIS A 464 -38.09 0.75 -64.40
N ARG A 465 -37.93 1.96 -64.94
CA ARG A 465 -39.06 2.85 -65.30
C ARG A 465 -38.71 3.67 -66.55
N ASN A 466 -39.28 3.26 -67.69
CA ASN A 466 -38.88 3.75 -69.00
C ASN A 466 -37.34 3.69 -69.12
N LYS A 467 -36.70 4.66 -69.78
CA LYS A 467 -35.23 4.70 -69.94
C LYS A 467 -34.39 4.58 -68.66
N ILE A 468 -34.96 4.79 -67.46
CA ILE A 468 -34.21 4.87 -66.20
C ILE A 468 -34.16 3.50 -65.50
N HIS A 469 -32.95 3.03 -65.20
CA HIS A 469 -32.70 1.86 -64.36
C HIS A 469 -31.87 2.29 -63.16
N ARG A 470 -32.32 1.97 -61.94
CA ARG A 470 -31.70 2.40 -60.69
C ARG A 470 -31.58 1.25 -59.69
N LEU A 471 -30.50 1.27 -58.92
CA LEU A 471 -30.26 0.51 -57.70
C LEU A 471 -30.06 1.51 -56.56
N GLU A 472 -30.88 1.42 -55.52
CA GLU A 472 -30.68 2.14 -54.25
C GLU A 472 -30.45 1.14 -53.11
N ILE A 473 -29.42 1.38 -52.30
CA ILE A 473 -29.17 0.63 -51.05
C ILE A 473 -29.26 1.65 -49.92
N GLU A 474 -30.20 1.47 -48.99
CA GLU A 474 -30.58 2.53 -48.03
C GLU A 474 -29.47 2.88 -47.02
N THR A 475 -28.80 1.86 -46.50
CA THR A 475 -27.74 1.99 -45.49
C THR A 475 -26.54 1.14 -45.94
N SER A 476 -25.43 1.80 -46.30
CA SER A 476 -24.21 1.10 -46.73
C SER A 476 -23.46 0.42 -45.58
N SER A 477 -22.79 -0.67 -45.91
CA SER A 477 -21.81 -1.40 -45.11
C SER A 477 -20.52 -1.58 -45.91
N LEU A 478 -19.40 -1.93 -45.26
CA LEU A 478 -18.14 -2.21 -45.98
C LEU A 478 -18.29 -3.33 -47.04
N HIS A 479 -19.20 -4.28 -46.82
CA HIS A 479 -19.53 -5.35 -47.76
C HIS A 479 -20.28 -4.87 -49.03
N ASP A 480 -20.68 -3.60 -49.08
CA ASP A 480 -21.28 -2.98 -50.26
C ASP A 480 -20.27 -2.21 -51.12
N SER A 481 -18.97 -2.25 -50.75
CA SER A 481 -17.86 -1.83 -51.62
C SER A 481 -17.63 -2.85 -52.74
N GLY A 482 -17.33 -2.40 -53.95
CA GLY A 482 -17.02 -3.27 -55.08
C GLY A 482 -17.42 -2.72 -56.45
N ASP A 483 -17.26 -3.57 -57.47
CA ASP A 483 -17.65 -3.30 -58.85
C ASP A 483 -19.14 -3.64 -59.04
N TYR A 484 -19.96 -2.63 -59.36
CA TYR A 484 -21.37 -2.78 -59.66
C TYR A 484 -21.60 -2.74 -61.17
N THR A 485 -22.39 -3.68 -61.69
CA THR A 485 -22.65 -3.82 -63.13
C THR A 485 -24.14 -3.97 -63.40
N PHE A 486 -24.66 -3.22 -64.37
CA PHE A 486 -26.01 -3.39 -64.93
C PHE A 486 -25.92 -4.04 -66.32
N VAL A 487 -26.65 -5.15 -66.52
CA VAL A 487 -26.71 -5.91 -67.77
C VAL A 487 -28.13 -5.86 -68.33
N PRO A 488 -28.39 -5.12 -69.43
CA PRO A 488 -29.69 -5.10 -70.11
C PRO A 488 -30.00 -6.46 -70.76
N GLU A 489 -31.23 -6.95 -70.62
CA GLU A 489 -31.60 -8.28 -71.10
C GLU A 489 -31.66 -8.35 -72.64
N GLY A 490 -31.02 -9.38 -73.20
CA GLY A 490 -30.88 -9.57 -74.65
C GLY A 490 -29.65 -8.90 -75.27
N TYR A 491 -28.90 -8.08 -74.52
CA TYR A 491 -27.72 -7.36 -75.00
C TYR A 491 -26.42 -7.94 -74.42
N SER A 492 -25.31 -7.74 -75.13
CA SER A 492 -23.96 -8.14 -74.68
C SER A 492 -23.18 -7.00 -74.02
N GLN A 493 -23.65 -5.76 -74.17
CA GLN A 493 -23.12 -4.60 -73.46
C GLN A 493 -23.52 -4.62 -71.99
N SER A 494 -22.64 -4.13 -71.12
CA SER A 494 -22.93 -3.92 -69.71
C SER A 494 -22.36 -2.57 -69.27
N LEU A 495 -23.05 -1.93 -68.33
CA LEU A 495 -22.69 -0.64 -67.75
C LEU A 495 -22.09 -0.92 -66.37
N SER A 496 -20.96 -0.31 -65.99
CA SER A 496 -20.27 -0.63 -64.74
C SER A 496 -19.71 0.60 -64.03
N ALA A 497 -19.71 0.56 -62.70
CA ALA A 497 -19.10 1.58 -61.83
C ALA A 497 -18.57 0.97 -60.53
N LYS A 498 -17.53 1.59 -59.97
CA LYS A 498 -16.93 1.21 -58.69
C LYS A 498 -17.58 1.99 -57.56
N VAL A 499 -18.06 1.28 -56.55
CA VAL A 499 -18.50 1.89 -55.28
C VAL A 499 -17.44 1.61 -54.22
N HIS A 500 -16.87 2.66 -53.64
CA HIS A 500 -15.95 2.55 -52.50
C HIS A 500 -16.65 3.04 -51.22
N ILE A 501 -16.66 2.21 -50.17
CA ILE A 501 -17.29 2.55 -48.88
C ILE A 501 -16.19 2.88 -47.88
N ILE A 502 -16.24 4.10 -47.33
CA ILE A 502 -15.21 4.64 -46.45
C ILE A 502 -15.80 4.99 -45.07
N ASP A 503 -15.10 4.66 -43.99
CA ASP A 503 -15.51 4.96 -42.62
C ASP A 503 -14.69 6.13 -42.05
N PRO A 504 -15.34 7.24 -41.61
CA PRO A 504 -14.67 8.32 -40.89
C PRO A 504 -13.90 7.82 -39.67
N PRO A 505 -12.72 8.38 -39.37
CA PRO A 505 -11.88 7.87 -38.31
C PRO A 505 -12.50 8.11 -36.92
N LYS A 506 -12.20 7.24 -35.95
CA LYS A 506 -12.72 7.31 -34.58
C LYS A 506 -11.64 6.90 -33.58
N VAL A 507 -11.56 7.62 -32.45
CA VAL A 507 -10.75 7.24 -31.28
C VAL A 507 -11.68 6.76 -30.18
N LEU A 508 -11.54 5.52 -29.73
CA LEU A 508 -12.50 4.86 -28.84
C LEU A 508 -12.12 4.99 -27.35
N LEU A 509 -11.95 6.24 -26.86
CA LEU A 509 -11.51 6.51 -25.48
C LEU A 509 -12.43 5.91 -24.40
N ASP A 510 -13.75 5.86 -24.66
CA ASP A 510 -14.74 5.35 -23.70
C ASP A 510 -14.50 3.89 -23.29
N SER A 511 -13.80 3.11 -24.12
CA SER A 511 -13.41 1.73 -23.83
C SER A 511 -12.43 1.57 -22.66
N LEU A 512 -11.78 2.66 -22.23
CA LEU A 512 -10.63 2.64 -21.32
C LEU A 512 -10.95 2.99 -19.87
N ASN A 513 -12.21 3.40 -19.57
CA ASN A 513 -12.69 3.72 -18.22
C ASN A 513 -11.85 4.77 -17.43
N PHE A 514 -11.18 5.70 -18.11
CA PHE A 514 -10.43 6.77 -17.44
C PHE A 514 -11.35 7.95 -17.02
N PRO A 515 -11.40 8.34 -15.73
CA PRO A 515 -12.18 9.49 -15.30
C PRO A 515 -11.62 10.77 -15.95
N ASP A 516 -12.50 11.58 -16.56
CA ASP A 516 -12.16 12.81 -17.30
C ASP A 516 -11.02 12.62 -18.32
N ASN A 517 -10.94 11.44 -18.95
CA ASN A 517 -9.82 11.03 -19.83
C ASN A 517 -8.42 11.27 -19.20
N THR A 518 -8.33 11.19 -17.88
CA THR A 518 -7.12 11.49 -17.11
C THR A 518 -6.45 10.22 -16.58
N VAL A 519 -5.22 9.99 -17.02
CA VAL A 519 -4.37 8.87 -16.62
C VAL A 519 -3.41 9.36 -15.55
N THR A 520 -3.44 8.75 -14.36
CA THR A 520 -2.47 9.05 -13.30
C THR A 520 -1.41 7.95 -13.24
N VAL A 521 -0.13 8.33 -13.23
CA VAL A 521 1.02 7.41 -13.16
C VAL A 521 2.07 7.94 -12.18
N VAL A 522 2.75 7.05 -11.46
CA VAL A 522 3.84 7.43 -10.55
C VAL A 522 5.12 7.70 -11.34
N ALA A 523 5.86 8.75 -11.01
CA ALA A 523 7.16 9.09 -11.59
C ALA A 523 8.16 7.92 -11.50
N GLY A 524 9.05 7.83 -12.48
CA GLY A 524 10.02 6.73 -12.60
C GLY A 524 9.45 5.41 -13.14
N ASN A 525 8.13 5.20 -13.11
CA ASN A 525 7.50 4.02 -13.71
C ASN A 525 7.36 4.18 -15.23
N LYS A 526 7.26 3.05 -15.92
CA LYS A 526 6.84 2.98 -17.32
C LYS A 526 5.34 3.21 -17.44
N LEU A 527 4.93 4.03 -18.40
CA LEU A 527 3.54 4.14 -18.86
C LEU A 527 3.43 3.58 -20.27
N ARG A 528 2.45 2.71 -20.51
CA ARG A 528 1.94 2.40 -21.85
C ARG A 528 0.45 2.68 -21.85
N LEU A 529 0.01 3.51 -22.78
CA LEU A 529 -1.40 3.71 -23.09
C LEU A 529 -1.68 3.06 -24.43
N GLU A 530 -2.79 2.35 -24.51
CA GLU A 530 -3.24 1.58 -25.67
C GLU A 530 -4.69 1.98 -25.94
N ILE A 531 -4.96 2.43 -27.16
CA ILE A 531 -6.20 3.12 -27.51
C ILE A 531 -6.71 2.56 -28.85
N PRO A 532 -7.87 1.88 -28.84
CA PRO A 532 -8.48 1.40 -30.07
C PRO A 532 -8.94 2.55 -30.97
N ILE A 533 -8.76 2.36 -32.27
CA ILE A 533 -9.09 3.32 -33.33
C ILE A 533 -9.82 2.58 -34.46
N SER A 534 -10.71 3.28 -35.16
CA SER A 534 -11.33 2.77 -36.39
C SER A 534 -11.29 3.80 -37.52
N GLY A 535 -11.56 3.33 -38.74
CA GLY A 535 -11.63 4.13 -39.95
C GLY A 535 -11.17 3.30 -41.15
N GLU A 536 -11.82 3.49 -42.30
CA GLU A 536 -11.53 2.77 -43.55
C GLU A 536 -11.49 3.80 -44.70
N PRO A 537 -10.40 3.90 -45.50
CA PRO A 537 -9.11 3.25 -45.31
C PRO A 537 -8.46 3.56 -43.96
N ALA A 538 -7.59 2.67 -43.48
CA ALA A 538 -6.94 2.77 -42.18
C ALA A 538 -6.28 4.16 -41.96
N PRO A 539 -6.63 4.89 -40.88
CA PRO A 539 -6.24 6.29 -40.75
C PRO A 539 -4.78 6.47 -40.34
N ARG A 540 -4.15 7.50 -40.89
CA ARG A 540 -2.85 8.00 -40.41
C ARG A 540 -3.03 8.55 -39.00
N VAL A 541 -2.22 8.07 -38.07
CA VAL A 541 -2.19 8.55 -36.68
C VAL A 541 -1.06 9.55 -36.49
N VAL A 542 -1.32 10.61 -35.72
CA VAL A 542 -0.31 11.54 -35.21
C VAL A 542 -0.59 11.81 -33.73
N TRP A 543 0.39 11.49 -32.88
CA TRP A 543 0.38 11.86 -31.45
C TRP A 543 1.13 13.16 -31.24
N MET A 544 0.60 14.04 -30.37
CA MET A 544 1.17 15.36 -30.08
C MET A 544 1.08 15.69 -28.59
N LYS A 545 2.02 16.48 -28.08
CA LYS A 545 2.00 17.07 -26.74
C LYS A 545 2.21 18.57 -26.88
N GLY A 546 1.15 19.35 -26.61
CA GLY A 546 1.10 20.72 -27.12
C GLY A 546 1.24 20.74 -28.64
N GLU A 547 2.16 21.54 -29.17
CA GLU A 547 2.46 21.62 -30.60
C GLU A 547 3.49 20.57 -31.07
N ARG A 548 4.14 19.83 -30.16
CA ARG A 548 5.23 18.90 -30.49
C ARG A 548 4.68 17.51 -30.86
N VAL A 549 4.91 17.08 -32.09
CA VAL A 549 4.66 15.71 -32.55
C VAL A 549 5.58 14.71 -31.83
N ILE A 550 5.01 13.55 -31.47
CA ILE A 550 5.71 12.40 -30.88
C ILE A 550 6.03 11.41 -32.00
N LEU A 551 7.27 10.93 -32.05
CA LEU A 551 7.77 10.04 -33.10
C LEU A 551 7.85 8.58 -32.62
N GLU A 552 7.73 7.64 -33.55
CA GLU A 552 7.83 6.20 -33.25
C GLU A 552 9.25 5.80 -32.81
N SER A 553 10.28 6.46 -33.36
CA SER A 553 11.70 6.28 -33.01
C SER A 553 12.14 6.99 -31.71
N GLY A 554 11.20 7.42 -30.85
CA GLY A 554 11.51 8.16 -29.63
C GLY A 554 12.14 7.30 -28.52
N HIS A 555 13.32 7.68 -28.03
CA HIS A 555 14.05 6.90 -27.00
C HIS A 555 13.33 6.81 -25.64
N ARG A 556 12.75 7.91 -25.12
CA ARG A 556 12.02 7.93 -23.82
C ARG A 556 10.51 7.98 -23.97
N VAL A 557 10.02 8.80 -24.90
CA VAL A 557 8.60 8.96 -25.23
C VAL A 557 8.42 8.67 -26.71
N ARG A 558 7.57 7.70 -27.05
CA ARG A 558 7.26 7.31 -28.43
C ARG A 558 5.80 6.89 -28.57
N ALA A 559 5.28 6.98 -29.78
CA ALA A 559 3.96 6.46 -30.13
C ALA A 559 4.10 5.43 -31.25
N GLU A 560 3.32 4.35 -31.20
CA GLU A 560 3.41 3.20 -32.11
C GLU A 560 1.98 2.82 -32.52
N THR A 561 1.72 2.58 -33.81
CA THR A 561 0.38 2.17 -34.30
C THR A 561 0.41 0.79 -34.96
N TYR A 562 -0.51 -0.07 -34.56
CA TYR A 562 -0.62 -1.47 -34.98
C TYR A 562 -2.08 -1.79 -35.32
N GLY A 563 -2.43 -1.81 -36.61
CA GLY A 563 -3.77 -2.14 -37.06
C GLY A 563 -4.85 -1.18 -36.54
N ASP A 564 -5.80 -1.71 -35.78
CA ASP A 564 -6.92 -1.02 -35.14
C ASP A 564 -6.57 -0.44 -33.75
N GLN A 565 -5.29 -0.37 -33.39
CA GLN A 565 -4.82 0.15 -32.11
C GLN A 565 -3.66 1.15 -32.30
N THR A 566 -3.69 2.26 -31.57
CA THR A 566 -2.52 3.13 -31.40
C THR A 566 -2.09 3.17 -29.94
N SER A 567 -0.79 3.31 -29.69
CA SER A 567 -0.24 3.32 -28.34
C SER A 567 0.76 4.46 -28.12
N LEU A 568 0.81 4.95 -26.89
CA LEU A 568 1.80 5.91 -26.40
C LEU A 568 2.60 5.25 -25.28
N THR A 569 3.91 5.11 -25.47
CA THR A 569 4.83 4.55 -24.49
C THR A 569 5.75 5.65 -23.94
N ILE A 570 5.76 5.79 -22.63
CA ILE A 570 6.75 6.58 -21.87
C ILE A 570 7.56 5.57 -21.05
N GLU A 571 8.80 5.32 -21.45
CA GLU A 571 9.64 4.24 -20.90
C GLU A 571 10.02 4.49 -19.43
N VAL A 572 10.25 5.76 -19.08
CA VAL A 572 10.41 6.28 -17.71
C VAL A 572 9.67 7.61 -17.64
N THR A 573 8.73 7.75 -16.71
CA THR A 573 7.90 8.96 -16.53
C THR A 573 8.58 10.00 -15.66
N GLU A 574 8.52 11.26 -16.10
CA GLU A 574 9.10 12.42 -15.43
C GLU A 574 8.01 13.46 -15.11
N ARG A 575 8.23 14.37 -14.13
CA ARG A 575 7.27 15.44 -13.79
C ARG A 575 6.81 16.21 -15.03
N GLU A 576 7.73 16.47 -15.95
CA GLU A 576 7.53 17.16 -17.22
C GLU A 576 6.58 16.43 -18.17
N ASP A 577 6.35 15.12 -18.02
CA ASP A 577 5.38 14.34 -18.83
C ASP A 577 3.93 14.63 -18.46
N THR A 578 3.66 15.37 -17.38
CA THR A 578 2.31 15.87 -17.09
C THR A 578 1.83 16.81 -18.20
N GLY A 579 0.63 16.59 -18.73
CA GLY A 579 0.04 17.44 -19.76
C GLY A 579 -1.07 16.77 -20.58
N ASN A 580 -1.61 17.51 -21.54
CA ASN A 580 -2.59 16.99 -22.49
C ASN A 580 -1.88 16.45 -23.73
N TYR A 581 -2.14 15.19 -24.06
CA TYR A 581 -1.63 14.51 -25.24
C TYR A 581 -2.77 14.38 -26.26
N LYS A 582 -2.64 15.04 -27.41
CA LYS A 582 -3.64 15.05 -28.48
C LYS A 582 -3.33 13.92 -29.46
N ILE A 583 -4.37 13.19 -29.86
CA ILE A 583 -4.35 12.18 -30.91
C ILE A 583 -5.08 12.78 -32.10
N VAL A 584 -4.49 12.70 -33.28
CA VAL A 584 -5.10 13.08 -34.56
C VAL A 584 -5.13 11.84 -35.45
N LEU A 585 -6.31 11.52 -35.97
CA LEU A 585 -6.54 10.48 -36.98
C LEU A 585 -7.00 11.14 -38.27
N GLN A 586 -6.44 10.75 -39.41
CA GLN A 586 -6.82 11.29 -40.72
C GLN A 586 -6.87 10.19 -41.79
N ASN A 587 -7.99 10.12 -42.52
CA ASN A 587 -8.11 9.39 -43.80
C ASN A 587 -8.92 10.24 -44.80
N GLU A 588 -9.27 9.69 -45.96
CA GLU A 588 -10.08 10.41 -46.96
C GLU A 588 -11.56 10.62 -46.56
N ALA A 589 -12.05 9.91 -45.54
CA ALA A 589 -13.38 10.10 -44.98
C ALA A 589 -13.45 11.24 -43.93
N GLY A 590 -12.30 11.72 -43.43
CA GLY A 590 -12.22 12.91 -42.56
C GLY A 590 -11.05 12.91 -41.57
N GLU A 591 -11.11 13.87 -40.64
CA GLU A 591 -10.23 13.96 -39.47
C GLU A 591 -11.03 13.72 -38.19
N ALA A 592 -10.46 12.99 -37.23
CA ALA A 592 -10.98 12.89 -35.88
C ALA A 592 -9.86 13.15 -34.88
N THR A 593 -10.16 13.84 -33.79
CA THR A 593 -9.15 14.13 -32.76
C THR A 593 -9.69 13.89 -31.36
N ALA A 594 -8.80 13.43 -30.49
CA ALA A 594 -9.09 13.14 -29.09
C ALA A 594 -7.94 13.66 -28.21
N SER A 595 -8.13 13.68 -26.90
CA SER A 595 -7.06 14.07 -25.97
C SER A 595 -7.14 13.30 -24.66
N VAL A 596 -5.98 12.82 -24.22
CA VAL A 596 -5.79 12.13 -22.94
C VAL A 596 -4.89 13.01 -22.08
N LYS A 597 -5.26 13.21 -20.81
CA LYS A 597 -4.49 14.00 -19.86
C LYS A 597 -3.62 13.08 -19.02
N ILE A 598 -2.31 13.16 -19.18
CA ILE A 598 -1.36 12.43 -18.35
C ILE A 598 -1.06 13.29 -17.13
N LYS A 599 -1.20 12.70 -15.94
CA LYS A 599 -0.84 13.30 -14.65
C LYS A 599 0.24 12.43 -14.01
N VAL A 600 1.48 12.91 -14.02
CA VAL A 600 2.56 12.25 -13.28
C VAL A 600 2.50 12.72 -11.83
N VAL A 601 2.42 11.76 -10.91
CA VAL A 601 2.45 11.96 -9.46
C VAL A 601 3.72 11.37 -8.87
N ASP A 602 4.22 11.95 -7.80
CA ASP A 602 5.49 11.57 -7.17
C ASP A 602 5.36 11.67 -5.64
N ILE A 603 6.40 11.32 -4.89
CA ILE A 603 6.53 11.78 -3.50
C ILE A 603 6.73 13.30 -3.45
N PRO A 604 6.47 13.97 -2.31
CA PRO A 604 6.76 15.39 -2.18
C PRO A 604 8.25 15.67 -2.15
N ASP A 605 8.63 16.92 -2.48
CA ASP A 605 9.94 17.45 -2.11
C ASP A 605 10.13 17.48 -0.58
N PRO A 606 11.36 17.61 -0.07
CA PRO A 606 11.59 17.94 1.33
C PRO A 606 10.90 19.26 1.73
N PRO A 607 10.33 19.33 2.95
CA PRO A 607 10.07 20.61 3.61
C PRO A 607 11.39 21.39 3.80
N ASP A 608 11.30 22.72 3.89
CA ASP A 608 12.44 23.53 4.33
C ASP A 608 12.79 23.23 5.81
N ALA A 609 14.02 23.60 6.23
CA ALA A 609 14.56 23.22 7.54
C ALA A 609 13.72 23.81 8.70
N PRO A 610 13.27 22.99 9.68
CA PRO A 610 12.38 23.45 10.75
C PRO A 610 13.05 24.46 11.69
N LEU A 611 12.31 25.51 11.99
CA LEU A 611 12.64 26.51 13.00
C LEU A 611 12.15 26.04 14.37
N VAL A 612 12.93 26.32 15.41
CA VAL A 612 12.60 25.96 16.81
C VAL A 612 12.57 27.25 17.64
N PRO A 613 11.49 28.06 17.58
CA PRO A 613 11.46 29.38 18.19
C PRO A 613 11.34 29.38 19.72
N VAL A 614 10.80 28.32 20.32
CA VAL A 614 10.57 28.22 21.78
C VAL A 614 11.00 26.85 22.28
N VAL A 615 11.74 26.83 23.38
CA VAL A 615 12.28 25.62 24.03
C VAL A 615 12.06 25.73 25.54
N GLY A 616 11.61 24.64 26.17
CA GLY A 616 11.49 24.50 27.62
C GLY A 616 12.34 23.32 28.15
N GLY A 617 12.06 22.89 29.39
CA GLY A 617 12.86 21.87 30.07
C GLY A 617 12.82 20.48 29.42
N ASP A 618 11.63 19.98 29.09
CA ASP A 618 11.42 18.68 28.44
C ASP A 618 10.78 18.78 27.05
N TRP A 619 10.57 19.99 26.52
CA TRP A 619 9.80 20.21 25.30
C TRP A 619 10.39 21.31 24.42
N CYS A 620 9.96 21.37 23.16
CA CYS A 620 10.14 22.53 22.31
C CYS A 620 8.93 22.70 21.39
N SER A 621 8.67 23.91 20.92
CA SER A 621 7.79 24.17 19.79
C SER A 621 8.62 24.35 18.53
N MET A 622 8.21 23.75 17.42
CA MET A 622 8.85 23.91 16.11
C MET A 622 7.83 24.21 15.02
N THR A 623 8.27 24.94 14.00
CA THR A 623 7.48 25.33 12.82
C THR A 623 8.29 25.11 11.54
N TRP A 624 7.59 24.89 10.43
CA TRP A 624 8.20 24.70 9.10
C TRP A 624 7.29 25.25 8.00
N GLU A 625 7.79 25.30 6.78
CA GLU A 625 7.00 25.60 5.59
C GLU A 625 6.69 24.30 4.80
N PRO A 626 5.54 24.20 4.11
CA PRO A 626 5.27 23.09 3.21
C PRO A 626 6.34 22.94 2.11
N PRO A 627 6.53 21.73 1.55
CA PRO A 627 7.44 21.56 0.42
C PRO A 627 6.98 22.35 -0.81
N LYS A 628 7.95 22.88 -1.57
CA LYS A 628 7.72 23.72 -2.76
C LYS A 628 7.05 22.97 -3.93
N TYR A 629 7.06 21.64 -3.89
CA TYR A 629 6.30 20.77 -4.77
C TYR A 629 5.76 19.59 -3.96
N ASP A 630 4.47 19.31 -4.13
CA ASP A 630 3.72 18.28 -3.39
C ASP A 630 3.80 16.88 -4.04
N GLY A 631 4.48 16.74 -5.17
CA GLY A 631 4.42 15.52 -5.98
C GLY A 631 3.17 15.44 -6.87
N SER A 632 2.51 16.57 -7.17
CA SER A 632 1.20 16.65 -7.85
C SER A 632 0.08 15.88 -7.12
N SER A 633 0.25 15.63 -5.82
CA SER A 633 -0.61 14.81 -4.98
C SER A 633 -0.66 15.43 -3.58
N PRO A 634 -1.85 15.74 -3.04
CA PRO A 634 -1.96 16.62 -1.87
C PRO A 634 -1.27 16.05 -0.64
N ILE A 635 -0.60 16.93 0.10
CA ILE A 635 0.04 16.59 1.38
C ILE A 635 -1.03 16.12 2.38
N LEU A 636 -0.92 14.87 2.80
CA LEU A 636 -1.77 14.24 3.82
C LEU A 636 -1.32 14.60 5.24
N GLY A 637 -0.04 14.95 5.39
CA GLY A 637 0.55 15.47 6.62
C GLY A 637 2.07 15.25 6.67
N TYR A 638 2.63 15.34 7.87
CA TYR A 638 4.07 15.33 8.13
C TYR A 638 4.49 14.28 9.16
N PHE A 639 5.72 13.79 9.02
CA PHE A 639 6.45 13.08 10.07
C PHE A 639 7.64 13.91 10.57
N ILE A 640 7.85 13.92 11.87
CA ILE A 640 8.95 14.63 12.53
C ILE A 640 9.86 13.61 13.22
N GLU A 641 11.17 13.77 13.04
CA GLU A 641 12.19 13.03 13.77
C GLU A 641 13.10 13.97 14.56
N ARG A 642 13.56 13.50 15.73
CA ARG A 642 14.64 14.13 16.49
C ARG A 642 15.88 13.24 16.57
N LYS A 643 17.03 13.87 16.77
CA LYS A 643 18.31 13.22 17.04
C LYS A 643 18.98 13.98 18.19
N LYS A 644 19.60 13.29 19.15
CA LYS A 644 20.59 13.95 20.03
C LYS A 644 21.77 14.36 19.15
N LYS A 645 22.32 15.57 19.27
CA LYS A 645 23.39 16.06 18.38
C LYS A 645 24.59 15.11 18.28
N GLN A 646 24.97 14.51 19.42
CA GLN A 646 26.07 13.55 19.56
C GLN A 646 25.75 12.12 19.04
N SER A 647 24.49 11.83 18.70
CA SER A 647 24.02 10.54 18.18
C SER A 647 23.99 10.57 16.65
N SER A 648 24.11 9.40 16.02
CA SER A 648 23.76 9.18 14.61
C SER A 648 22.29 8.75 14.43
N ARG A 649 21.67 8.18 15.48
CA ARG A 649 20.33 7.60 15.44
C ARG A 649 19.24 8.68 15.62
N TRP A 650 18.49 8.90 14.55
CA TRP A 650 17.20 9.60 14.55
C TRP A 650 16.10 8.74 15.21
N MET A 651 15.11 9.39 15.82
CA MET A 651 13.89 8.76 16.33
C MET A 651 12.67 9.61 16.00
N ARG A 652 11.63 8.96 15.46
CA ARG A 652 10.33 9.58 15.14
C ARG A 652 9.59 10.00 16.40
N LEU A 653 8.91 11.14 16.32
CA LEU A 653 8.17 11.76 17.42
C LEU A 653 6.65 11.57 17.35
N ASN A 654 6.08 11.56 16.14
CA ASN A 654 4.65 11.34 15.90
C ASN A 654 4.40 9.99 15.20
N PHE A 655 3.39 9.25 15.66
CA PHE A 655 2.96 7.99 15.04
C PHE A 655 1.98 8.26 13.89
N ASP A 656 1.01 9.15 14.12
CA ASP A 656 0.02 9.59 13.15
C ASP A 656 0.49 10.87 12.43
N LEU A 657 -0.01 11.10 11.20
CA LEU A 657 0.33 12.27 10.41
C LEU A 657 -0.24 13.56 11.01
N ILE A 658 0.61 14.56 11.20
CA ILE A 658 0.23 15.91 11.61
C ILE A 658 -0.06 16.74 10.34
N LYS A 659 -1.14 17.50 10.30
CA LYS A 659 -1.54 18.29 9.10
C LYS A 659 -1.03 19.71 9.15
N GLU A 660 -0.92 20.22 10.36
CA GLU A 660 -0.39 21.50 10.77
C GLU A 660 1.11 21.59 10.44
N THR A 661 1.61 22.79 10.18
CA THR A 661 3.05 23.05 9.98
C THR A 661 3.75 23.49 11.28
N SER A 662 3.23 23.04 12.42
CA SER A 662 3.76 23.28 13.76
C SER A 662 3.59 22.05 14.65
N PHE A 663 4.49 21.86 15.62
CA PHE A 663 4.44 20.72 16.54
C PHE A 663 5.18 20.97 17.85
N GLU A 664 4.63 20.46 18.97
CA GLU A 664 5.20 20.59 20.32
C GLU A 664 5.52 19.22 20.96
N PRO A 665 6.65 18.57 20.60
CA PRO A 665 7.09 17.34 21.25
C PRO A 665 7.62 17.56 22.67
N LYS A 666 7.21 16.67 23.59
CA LYS A 666 7.66 16.61 24.99
C LYS A 666 8.59 15.40 25.22
N LYS A 667 9.03 15.14 26.46
CA LYS A 667 9.98 14.06 26.81
C LYS A 667 11.34 14.19 26.11
N MET A 668 11.83 15.42 25.99
CA MET A 668 13.25 15.74 25.83
C MET A 668 14.01 15.51 27.14
N ILE A 669 15.33 15.58 27.08
CA ILE A 669 16.20 15.51 28.26
C ILE A 669 16.87 16.87 28.37
N GLU A 670 16.75 17.50 29.54
CA GLU A 670 17.35 18.81 29.82
C GLU A 670 18.88 18.78 29.65
N GLY A 671 19.47 19.86 29.17
CA GLY A 671 20.92 20.00 28.94
C GLY A 671 21.47 19.20 27.74
N VAL A 672 20.68 18.31 27.12
CA VAL A 672 21.11 17.52 25.96
C VAL A 672 20.77 18.26 24.65
N PRO A 673 21.75 18.60 23.79
CA PRO A 673 21.46 19.25 22.51
C PRO A 673 20.77 18.28 21.53
N TYR A 674 19.72 18.76 20.87
CA TYR A 674 18.94 18.06 19.85
C TYR A 674 18.94 18.78 18.50
N GLU A 675 18.69 18.00 17.45
CA GLU A 675 18.44 18.43 16.07
C GLU A 675 17.12 17.76 15.63
N VAL A 676 16.26 18.47 14.89
CA VAL A 676 14.98 17.93 14.36
C VAL A 676 14.91 18.06 12.85
N ARG A 677 14.20 17.14 12.19
CA ARG A 677 13.97 17.14 10.73
C ARG A 677 12.58 16.61 10.40
N ILE A 678 12.05 17.01 9.25
CA ILE A 678 10.64 16.78 8.89
C ILE A 678 10.54 16.16 7.50
N PHE A 679 9.53 15.32 7.32
CA PHE A 679 9.20 14.65 6.07
C PHE A 679 7.75 15.01 5.72
N ALA A 680 7.49 15.44 4.49
CA ALA A 680 6.15 15.57 3.96
C ALA A 680 5.64 14.20 3.48
N VAL A 681 4.32 13.98 3.52
CA VAL A 681 3.70 12.72 3.11
C VAL A 681 2.48 13.01 2.26
N ASN A 682 2.40 12.38 1.09
CA ASN A 682 1.22 12.42 0.22
C ASN A 682 0.70 10.99 -0.02
N ALA A 683 -0.23 10.81 -0.96
CA ALA A 683 -0.80 9.49 -1.27
C ALA A 683 0.18 8.51 -1.98
N ILE A 684 1.33 8.98 -2.45
CA ILE A 684 2.35 8.18 -3.14
C ILE A 684 3.42 7.70 -2.15
N GLY A 685 3.82 8.56 -1.20
CA GLY A 685 4.77 8.19 -0.17
C GLY A 685 5.27 9.34 0.68
N VAL A 686 6.41 9.09 1.32
CA VAL A 686 7.12 10.02 2.22
C VAL A 686 8.26 10.68 1.45
N SER A 687 8.43 11.99 1.60
CA SER A 687 9.50 12.77 1.00
C SER A 687 10.89 12.31 1.47
N LYS A 688 11.95 12.81 0.84
CA LYS A 688 13.26 12.89 1.51
C LYS A 688 13.14 13.82 2.74
N PRO A 689 13.94 13.62 3.81
CA PRO A 689 13.91 14.52 4.96
C PRO A 689 14.31 15.94 4.58
N SER A 690 13.77 16.92 5.31
CA SER A 690 14.31 18.28 5.37
C SER A 690 15.77 18.26 5.81
N GLU A 691 16.49 19.34 5.52
CA GLU A 691 17.71 19.64 6.27
C GLU A 691 17.40 19.76 7.77
N PRO A 692 18.34 19.39 8.67
CA PRO A 692 18.13 19.50 10.11
C PRO A 692 17.93 20.95 10.58
N SER A 693 17.18 21.12 11.67
CA SER A 693 17.17 22.36 12.44
C SER A 693 18.57 22.76 12.88
N LYS A 694 18.76 24.05 13.17
CA LYS A 694 19.85 24.47 14.07
C LYS A 694 19.73 23.69 15.39
N ALA A 695 20.85 23.26 15.94
CA ALA A 695 20.86 22.48 17.18
C ALA A 695 20.42 23.35 18.37
N PHE A 696 19.50 22.84 19.19
CA PHE A 696 18.93 23.52 20.36
C PHE A 696 19.06 22.65 21.61
N THR A 697 19.06 23.27 22.79
CA THR A 697 19.19 22.57 24.08
C THR A 697 17.97 22.85 24.95
N PRO A 698 17.18 21.83 25.33
CA PRO A 698 16.13 21.94 26.35
C PRO A 698 16.71 22.38 27.68
N LEU A 699 16.11 23.41 28.29
CA LEU A 699 16.54 24.05 29.53
C LEU A 699 15.31 24.50 30.32
N ALA A 700 15.31 24.26 31.63
CA ALA A 700 14.23 24.63 32.52
C ALA A 700 14.56 25.94 33.26
N VAL A 701 13.55 26.78 33.50
CA VAL A 701 13.62 27.77 34.58
C VAL A 701 13.66 27.01 35.93
N THR A 702 14.31 27.60 36.93
CA THR A 702 14.34 27.01 38.28
C THR A 702 12.93 26.96 38.89
N SER A 703 12.73 26.19 39.96
CA SER A 703 11.58 26.40 40.84
C SER A 703 11.60 27.82 41.43
N GLU A 704 10.50 28.23 42.06
CA GLU A 704 10.52 29.43 42.90
C GLU A 704 11.53 29.30 44.06
N PRO A 705 12.09 30.42 44.57
CA PRO A 705 12.88 30.43 45.80
C PRO A 705 12.06 29.95 46.99
N THR A 706 12.66 29.18 47.91
CA THR A 706 11.93 28.66 49.08
C THR A 706 12.09 29.55 50.31
N MET A 707 11.23 29.39 51.32
CA MET A 707 11.37 30.02 52.65
C MET A 707 11.59 31.55 52.65
N LEU A 708 10.96 32.29 51.73
CA LEU A 708 10.97 33.76 51.76
C LEU A 708 10.29 34.27 53.04
N VAL A 709 11.04 35.00 53.87
CA VAL A 709 10.58 35.61 55.12
C VAL A 709 11.23 36.99 55.32
N VAL A 710 10.60 37.83 56.14
CA VAL A 710 11.23 39.05 56.66
C VAL A 710 12.35 38.68 57.64
N ASP A 711 13.46 39.42 57.58
CA ASP A 711 14.61 39.29 58.48
C ASP A 711 14.73 40.52 59.39
N ASP A 712 14.54 41.71 58.82
CA ASP A 712 14.62 42.97 59.57
C ASP A 712 13.76 44.07 58.92
N VAL A 713 13.34 45.06 59.70
CA VAL A 713 12.53 46.21 59.25
C VAL A 713 12.93 47.45 60.05
N THR A 714 13.21 48.54 59.35
CA THR A 714 13.38 49.88 59.94
C THR A 714 12.25 50.81 59.48
N ASP A 715 12.27 52.05 59.93
CA ASP A 715 11.41 53.14 59.42
C ASP A 715 11.46 53.34 57.88
N THR A 716 12.53 52.90 57.22
CA THR A 716 12.85 53.25 55.81
C THR A 716 13.35 52.06 54.97
N THR A 717 13.49 50.87 55.57
CA THR A 717 14.02 49.67 54.90
C THR A 717 13.27 48.40 55.31
N VAL A 718 13.21 47.43 54.39
CA VAL A 718 12.73 46.07 54.67
C VAL A 718 13.77 45.08 54.15
N THR A 719 14.31 44.27 55.04
CA THR A 719 15.26 43.21 54.72
C THR A 719 14.55 41.87 54.70
N VAL A 720 14.61 41.18 53.56
CA VAL A 720 14.07 39.83 53.36
C VAL A 720 15.19 38.82 53.14
N LYS A 721 14.94 37.58 53.56
CA LYS A 721 15.80 36.42 53.35
C LYS A 721 15.01 35.25 52.80
N TRP A 722 15.64 34.41 52.01
CA TRP A 722 15.06 33.20 51.42
C TRP A 722 16.09 32.08 51.38
N ARG A 723 15.69 30.93 50.85
CA ARG A 723 16.54 29.81 50.49
C ARG A 723 16.49 29.59 48.97
N PRO A 724 17.49 28.91 48.38
CA PRO A 724 17.48 28.62 46.95
C PRO A 724 16.26 27.82 46.47
N PRO A 725 16.04 27.77 45.14
CA PRO A 725 15.13 26.83 44.50
C PRO A 725 15.47 25.38 44.88
N GLU A 726 14.47 24.52 45.01
CA GLU A 726 14.68 23.07 45.19
C GLU A 726 15.16 22.41 43.90
N THR A 727 14.74 22.94 42.74
CA THR A 727 15.22 22.51 41.43
C THR A 727 15.84 23.68 40.66
N ILE A 728 17.11 23.51 40.29
CA ILE A 728 17.90 24.50 39.54
C ILE A 728 17.96 24.16 38.03
N GLY A 729 17.80 22.88 37.68
CA GLY A 729 17.89 22.39 36.30
C GLY A 729 19.32 22.39 35.74
N ALA A 730 19.46 21.93 34.50
CA ALA A 730 20.71 21.95 33.73
C ALA A 730 21.10 23.36 33.25
N ALA A 731 20.17 24.33 33.28
CA ALA A 731 20.42 25.73 32.99
C ALA A 731 21.33 26.44 34.02
N GLY A 732 21.38 25.92 35.26
CA GLY A 732 22.03 26.57 36.39
C GLY A 732 21.14 27.62 37.06
N LEU A 733 21.75 28.44 37.92
CA LEU A 733 21.14 29.58 38.60
C LEU A 733 22.11 30.76 38.43
N ASP A 734 21.65 31.84 37.80
CA ASP A 734 22.47 33.05 37.58
C ASP A 734 22.20 34.11 38.67
N GLY A 735 21.09 34.02 39.41
CA GLY A 735 20.84 34.83 40.61
C GLY A 735 19.36 35.01 40.96
N TYR A 736 19.04 36.03 41.74
CA TYR A 736 17.68 36.39 42.16
C TYR A 736 17.29 37.82 41.77
N LEU A 737 16.00 38.02 41.56
CA LEU A 737 15.37 39.32 41.28
C LEU A 737 14.28 39.56 42.31
N VAL A 738 14.44 40.63 43.09
CA VAL A 738 13.60 41.02 44.24
C VAL A 738 12.69 42.17 43.81
N GLU A 739 11.38 41.97 43.95
CA GLU A 739 10.36 42.93 43.55
C GLU A 739 9.46 43.27 44.74
N TYR A 740 9.02 44.52 44.84
CA TYR A 740 8.05 44.94 45.83
C TYR A 740 6.91 45.74 45.21
N SER A 741 5.77 45.76 45.88
CA SER A 741 4.61 46.60 45.53
C SER A 741 4.08 47.26 46.80
N ILE A 742 3.50 48.45 46.70
CA ILE A 742 2.78 49.08 47.81
C ILE A 742 1.41 48.39 47.93
N GLU A 743 0.99 48.06 49.16
CA GLU A 743 -0.30 47.38 49.37
C GLU A 743 -1.47 48.22 48.81
N GLY A 744 -2.30 47.61 47.96
CA GLY A 744 -3.35 48.29 47.19
C GLY A 744 -2.94 48.70 45.77
N THR A 745 -1.65 48.61 45.42
CA THR A 745 -1.15 48.79 44.04
C THR A 745 -0.77 47.43 43.42
N ASN A 746 -0.93 47.31 42.10
CA ASN A 746 -0.52 46.11 41.34
C ASN A 746 0.86 46.27 40.68
N ASP A 747 1.54 47.39 40.93
CA ASP A 747 2.76 47.80 40.25
C ASP A 747 4.00 47.26 40.98
N TRP A 748 4.59 46.20 40.44
CA TRP A 748 5.75 45.54 41.01
C TRP A 748 7.06 46.21 40.56
N ILE A 749 7.70 46.91 41.50
CA ILE A 749 8.97 47.62 41.31
C ILE A 749 10.13 46.65 41.58
N VAL A 750 11.02 46.50 40.61
CA VAL A 750 12.28 45.76 40.76
C VAL A 750 13.23 46.57 41.66
N SER A 751 13.70 45.99 42.77
CA SER A 751 14.54 46.70 43.73
C SER A 751 16.05 46.58 43.44
N ASN A 752 16.50 45.45 42.90
CA ASN A 752 17.91 45.23 42.53
C ASN A 752 18.15 45.44 41.02
N LYS A 753 19.14 46.29 40.67
CA LYS A 753 19.47 46.63 39.27
C LYS A 753 20.03 45.45 38.46
N GLU A 754 20.73 44.55 39.14
CA GLU A 754 21.33 43.33 38.59
C GLU A 754 20.95 42.16 39.49
N VAL A 755 20.94 40.93 38.95
CA VAL A 755 20.59 39.74 39.72
C VAL A 755 21.55 39.52 40.88
N THR A 756 21.02 39.29 42.09
CA THR A 756 21.84 39.04 43.28
C THR A 756 22.05 37.54 43.48
N GLU A 757 23.29 37.10 43.69
CA GLU A 757 23.59 35.71 44.10
C GLU A 757 23.18 35.44 45.57
N LYS A 758 23.14 36.49 46.41
CA LYS A 758 22.86 36.40 47.84
C LYS A 758 21.38 36.11 48.09
N THR A 759 21.09 35.18 49.02
CA THR A 759 19.72 34.84 49.45
C THR A 759 19.16 35.74 50.57
N LYS A 760 19.69 36.96 50.70
CA LYS A 760 19.25 38.02 51.62
C LYS A 760 19.45 39.37 50.92
N TYR A 761 18.44 40.23 50.98
CA TYR A 761 18.46 41.54 50.34
C TYR A 761 17.66 42.58 51.14
N THR A 762 18.14 43.82 51.15
CA THR A 762 17.52 44.95 51.83
C THR A 762 16.94 45.92 50.81
N ILE A 763 15.62 46.07 50.83
CA ILE A 763 14.90 47.07 50.05
C ILE A 763 15.01 48.40 50.81
N THR A 764 15.53 49.43 50.16
CA THR A 764 15.87 50.73 50.76
C THR A 764 15.08 51.88 50.14
N GLY A 765 14.85 52.95 50.90
CA GLY A 765 14.14 54.14 50.42
C GLY A 765 12.62 53.97 50.42
N LEU A 766 12.11 53.15 51.34
CA LEU A 766 10.68 52.95 51.56
C LEU A 766 10.12 54.09 52.42
N THR A 767 8.87 54.46 52.18
CA THR A 767 8.18 55.50 52.95
C THR A 767 7.80 54.99 54.34
N PRO A 768 8.17 55.69 55.44
CA PRO A 768 7.73 55.31 56.79
C PRO A 768 6.21 55.20 56.91
N GLY A 769 5.74 54.16 57.59
CA GLY A 769 4.33 53.85 57.77
C GLY A 769 3.64 53.22 56.55
N SER A 770 4.32 53.08 55.40
CA SER A 770 3.78 52.35 54.26
C SER A 770 3.70 50.84 54.54
N LYS A 771 2.82 50.13 53.83
CA LYS A 771 2.80 48.67 53.80
C LYS A 771 3.20 48.18 52.42
N ILE A 772 4.09 47.19 52.34
CA ILE A 772 4.56 46.62 51.07
C ILE A 772 4.37 45.11 51.00
N LEU A 773 4.09 44.60 49.81
CA LEU A 773 4.25 43.19 49.46
C LEU A 773 5.64 43.01 48.83
N VAL A 774 6.29 41.87 49.09
CA VAL A 774 7.61 41.54 48.52
C VAL A 774 7.55 40.15 47.90
N ARG A 775 8.19 39.98 46.74
CA ARG A 775 8.36 38.68 46.08
C ARG A 775 9.76 38.56 45.48
N VAL A 776 10.22 37.31 45.31
CA VAL A 776 11.54 36.99 44.75
C VAL A 776 11.39 35.95 43.66
N LYS A 777 12.01 36.21 42.51
CA LYS A 777 12.20 35.26 41.41
C LYS A 777 13.65 34.77 41.43
N ALA A 778 13.88 33.50 41.10
CA ALA A 778 15.18 33.01 40.69
C ALA A 778 15.32 33.16 39.17
N ILE A 779 16.52 33.44 38.69
CA ILE A 779 16.82 33.74 37.29
C ILE A 779 17.89 32.76 36.80
N ASN A 780 17.70 32.21 35.61
CA ASN A 780 18.71 31.45 34.90
C ASN A 780 18.63 31.64 33.38
N LYS A 781 19.47 30.91 32.63
CA LYS A 781 19.58 30.95 31.17
C LYS A 781 18.31 30.54 30.41
N ALA A 782 17.32 29.93 31.07
CA ALA A 782 16.00 29.66 30.48
C ALA A 782 14.97 30.76 30.78
N GLY A 783 15.26 31.68 31.71
CA GLY A 783 14.39 32.79 32.09
C GLY A 783 14.21 32.94 33.61
N ALA A 784 13.08 33.52 34.00
CA ALA A 784 12.70 33.72 35.39
C ALA A 784 11.77 32.60 35.91
N SER A 785 11.97 32.19 37.16
CA SER A 785 11.04 31.32 37.88
C SER A 785 9.70 32.00 38.15
N SER A 786 8.71 31.20 38.56
CA SER A 786 7.56 31.72 39.32
C SER A 786 8.04 32.53 40.54
N PRO A 787 7.37 33.63 40.92
CA PRO A 787 7.79 34.48 42.02
C PRO A 787 7.28 33.97 43.37
N ARG A 788 8.20 33.61 44.28
CA ARG A 788 7.84 33.36 45.69
C ARG A 788 7.43 34.69 46.32
N THR A 789 6.20 34.80 46.79
CA THR A 789 5.65 36.03 47.38
C THR A 789 5.44 35.87 48.89
N LEU A 790 5.62 36.95 49.68
CA LEU A 790 5.24 36.96 51.09
C LEU A 790 3.71 36.83 51.24
N GLN A 791 3.25 36.05 52.22
CA GLN A 791 1.82 35.82 52.47
C GLN A 791 1.08 37.06 53.03
N HIS A 792 1.82 38.00 53.62
CA HIS A 792 1.30 39.20 54.28
C HIS A 792 2.17 40.41 53.92
N SER A 793 1.57 41.61 53.95
CA SER A 793 2.31 42.85 53.76
C SER A 793 3.16 43.20 54.98
N VAL A 794 4.29 43.86 54.71
CA VAL A 794 5.25 44.34 55.71
C VAL A 794 4.99 45.81 55.96
N LEU A 795 4.62 46.17 57.18
CA LEU A 795 4.52 47.56 57.63
C LEU A 795 5.92 48.12 57.88
N VAL A 796 6.32 49.11 57.10
CA VAL A 796 7.63 49.77 57.18
C VAL A 796 7.63 50.71 58.39
N LYS A 797 8.22 50.27 59.49
CA LYS A 797 8.37 51.03 60.75
C LYS A 797 9.51 50.46 61.57
N GLU A 798 10.06 51.25 62.48
CA GLU A 798 11.04 50.76 63.45
C GLU A 798 10.43 49.66 64.34
N VAL A 799 11.19 48.58 64.55
CA VAL A 799 10.77 47.40 65.33
C VAL A 799 11.55 47.35 66.64
N VAL A 800 10.87 47.65 67.75
CA VAL A 800 11.46 47.55 69.10
C VAL A 800 11.24 46.15 69.66
N GLU A 801 12.34 45.43 69.93
CA GLU A 801 12.37 44.15 70.65
C GLU A 801 13.19 44.33 71.96
N PRO A 802 12.64 44.00 73.14
CA PRO A 802 13.37 44.16 74.40
C PRO A 802 14.62 43.25 74.46
N PRO A 803 15.66 43.66 75.21
CA PRO A 803 16.89 42.91 75.31
C PRO A 803 16.66 41.56 75.99
N LYS A 804 17.42 40.54 75.57
CA LYS A 804 17.37 39.22 76.19
C LYS A 804 18.70 38.48 76.12
N ILE A 805 19.33 38.24 77.26
CA ILE A 805 20.55 37.46 77.39
C ILE A 805 20.20 35.96 77.42
N ARG A 806 20.96 35.15 76.69
CA ARG A 806 20.78 33.69 76.58
C ARG A 806 21.97 32.94 77.16
N VAL A 807 22.17 33.04 78.47
CA VAL A 807 23.26 32.35 79.21
C VAL A 807 23.33 30.87 78.83
N PRO A 808 24.42 30.39 78.20
CA PRO A 808 24.60 29.00 77.84
C PRO A 808 24.52 28.07 79.06
N ARG A 809 24.00 26.85 78.90
CA ARG A 809 23.81 25.91 80.02
C ARG A 809 25.08 25.68 80.85
N HIS A 810 26.25 25.66 80.22
CA HIS A 810 27.55 25.45 80.87
C HIS A 810 28.11 26.69 81.60
N LEU A 811 27.44 27.85 81.48
CA LEU A 811 27.77 29.11 82.20
C LEU A 811 26.72 29.45 83.27
N LYS A 812 25.77 28.53 83.54
CA LYS A 812 24.82 28.61 84.67
C LYS A 812 25.36 27.94 85.96
N GLN A 813 26.59 27.50 85.92
CA GLN A 813 27.37 26.92 87.01
C GLN A 813 28.76 27.57 86.95
N THR A 814 29.49 27.55 88.06
CA THR A 814 30.86 28.07 88.17
C THR A 814 31.74 27.55 87.04
N TYR A 815 32.26 28.46 86.21
CA TYR A 815 33.13 28.13 85.09
C TYR A 815 34.56 27.90 85.59
N THR A 816 34.88 26.64 85.89
CA THR A 816 36.20 26.27 86.42
C THR A 816 37.26 26.11 85.32
N ARG A 817 38.43 26.73 85.49
CA ARG A 817 39.63 26.54 84.65
C ARG A 817 40.89 26.44 85.51
N ARG A 818 41.94 25.79 84.99
CA ARG A 818 43.24 25.72 85.68
C ARG A 818 44.05 26.99 85.43
N VAL A 819 44.93 27.35 86.36
CA VAL A 819 45.96 28.39 86.16
C VAL A 819 46.74 28.08 84.88
N GLY A 820 46.93 29.09 84.03
CA GLY A 820 47.59 28.95 82.73
C GLY A 820 46.65 28.69 81.54
N GLU A 821 45.44 28.16 81.74
CA GLU A 821 44.49 27.90 80.65
C GLU A 821 43.90 29.19 80.07
N ALA A 822 43.41 29.14 78.82
CA ALA A 822 42.66 30.26 78.24
C ALA A 822 41.18 30.19 78.64
N VAL A 823 40.60 31.34 79.02
CA VAL A 823 39.15 31.51 79.19
C VAL A 823 38.59 32.11 77.91
N ASN A 824 37.54 31.50 77.37
CA ASN A 824 36.78 32.05 76.25
C ASN A 824 35.29 31.80 76.52
N LEU A 825 34.56 32.86 76.87
CA LEU A 825 33.12 32.82 77.15
C LEU A 825 32.39 33.55 76.02
N VAL A 826 31.39 32.91 75.42
CA VAL A 826 30.50 33.55 74.44
C VAL A 826 29.09 33.56 75.03
N VAL A 827 28.50 34.74 75.14
CA VAL A 827 27.19 34.96 75.75
C VAL A 827 26.27 35.61 74.71
N PRO A 828 25.37 34.81 74.08
CA PRO A 828 24.42 35.34 73.11
C PRO A 828 23.39 36.27 73.76
N PHE A 829 22.96 37.28 73.03
CA PHE A 829 21.88 38.19 73.39
C PHE A 829 20.97 38.48 72.18
N GLN A 830 19.84 39.14 72.45
CA GLN A 830 18.91 39.66 71.45
C GLN A 830 18.45 41.06 71.85
N GLY A 831 17.86 41.80 70.92
CA GLY A 831 17.26 43.12 71.11
C GLY A 831 17.26 43.93 69.81
N LYS A 832 16.27 44.81 69.63
CA LYS A 832 16.16 45.75 68.51
C LYS A 832 15.61 47.11 68.98
N PRO A 833 16.16 48.27 68.57
CA PRO A 833 17.39 48.44 67.79
C PRO A 833 18.64 47.89 68.50
N ARG A 834 19.77 47.85 67.78
CA ARG A 834 21.02 47.18 68.19
C ARG A 834 21.43 47.56 69.63
N PRO A 835 21.47 46.60 70.58
CA PRO A 835 21.64 46.92 71.99
C PRO A 835 23.05 47.36 72.37
N LYS A 836 23.13 48.10 73.47
CA LYS A 836 24.38 48.44 74.17
C LYS A 836 24.70 47.34 75.19
N VAL A 837 25.95 46.88 75.24
CA VAL A 837 26.42 45.84 76.17
C VAL A 837 27.49 46.39 77.11
N THR A 838 27.39 46.07 78.40
CA THR A 838 28.36 46.44 79.44
C THR A 838 28.68 45.26 80.35
N TRP A 839 29.92 45.19 80.85
CA TRP A 839 30.38 44.15 81.78
C TRP A 839 30.99 44.74 83.05
N LEU A 840 30.71 44.09 84.18
CA LEU A 840 31.33 44.31 85.48
C LEU A 840 31.97 43.01 85.98
N LYS A 841 32.93 43.13 86.91
CA LYS A 841 33.44 42.06 87.76
C LYS A 841 33.36 42.52 89.21
N GLU A 842 32.72 41.76 90.09
CA GLU A 842 32.53 42.10 91.52
C GLU A 842 32.06 43.56 91.71
N GLY A 843 31.07 43.99 90.92
CA GLY A 843 30.50 45.34 90.93
C GLY A 843 31.36 46.47 90.31
N LYS A 844 32.55 46.17 89.78
CA LYS A 844 33.46 47.17 89.16
C LYS A 844 33.60 46.94 87.65
N PRO A 845 33.90 47.97 86.83
CA PRO A 845 34.24 47.77 85.41
C PRO A 845 35.41 46.79 85.24
N VAL A 846 35.32 45.90 84.25
CA VAL A 846 36.37 44.89 83.99
C VAL A 846 37.65 45.56 83.49
N GLU A 847 38.76 45.39 84.20
CA GLU A 847 40.06 45.93 83.82
C GLU A 847 40.63 45.24 82.56
N SER A 848 41.03 46.06 81.58
CA SER A 848 41.38 45.62 80.22
C SER A 848 42.83 45.16 80.02
N SER A 849 43.64 45.16 81.09
CA SER A 849 45.05 44.77 81.08
C SER A 849 45.26 43.29 80.76
N HIS A 850 44.37 42.43 81.25
CA HIS A 850 44.46 40.96 81.08
C HIS A 850 43.17 40.32 80.52
N VAL A 851 42.06 41.06 80.48
CA VAL A 851 40.75 40.59 79.99
C VAL A 851 40.34 41.37 78.74
N SER A 852 40.04 40.68 77.64
CA SER A 852 39.52 41.28 76.40
C SER A 852 38.02 41.02 76.28
N ILE A 853 37.24 42.08 76.01
CA ILE A 853 35.81 42.00 75.70
C ILE A 853 35.60 42.31 74.22
N ARG A 854 34.73 41.56 73.53
CA ARG A 854 34.31 41.81 72.14
C ARG A 854 32.81 41.64 72.00
N ASN A 855 32.14 42.53 71.27
CA ASN A 855 30.70 42.47 71.01
C ASN A 855 30.44 42.31 69.51
N THR A 856 29.49 41.44 69.15
CA THR A 856 28.89 41.34 67.81
C THR A 856 27.50 41.99 67.82
N ASP A 857 26.66 41.70 66.82
CA ASP A 857 25.25 42.12 66.80
C ASP A 857 24.35 41.26 67.70
N CYS A 858 24.83 40.08 68.14
CA CYS A 858 24.04 39.10 68.90
C CYS A 858 24.83 38.30 69.96
N ASP A 859 26.11 38.60 70.19
CA ASP A 859 26.96 37.91 71.17
C ASP A 859 27.94 38.87 71.85
N SER A 860 28.22 38.65 73.13
CA SER A 860 29.34 39.27 73.83
C SER A 860 30.35 38.21 74.28
N ILE A 861 31.63 38.51 74.15
CA ILE A 861 32.73 37.55 74.32
C ILE A 861 33.72 38.07 75.36
N ILE A 862 33.96 37.31 76.43
CA ILE A 862 35.10 37.50 77.35
C ILE A 862 36.22 36.54 76.96
N PHE A 863 37.42 37.08 76.77
CA PHE A 863 38.62 36.31 76.47
C PHE A 863 39.78 36.66 77.42
N ILE A 864 40.33 35.66 78.10
CA ILE A 864 41.53 35.77 78.95
C ILE A 864 42.58 34.81 78.37
N ARG A 865 43.73 35.35 77.94
CA ARG A 865 44.74 34.58 77.20
C ARG A 865 45.45 33.52 78.06
N LYS A 866 45.64 33.80 79.35
CA LYS A 866 46.27 32.92 80.34
C LYS A 866 45.62 33.21 81.70
N ALA A 867 44.93 32.24 82.27
CA ALA A 867 44.22 32.39 83.53
C ALA A 867 45.18 32.41 84.73
N GLU A 868 44.76 33.12 85.78
CA GLU A 868 45.45 33.25 87.06
C GLU A 868 44.40 33.27 88.17
N ARG A 869 44.77 32.95 89.42
CA ARG A 869 43.82 32.91 90.56
C ARG A 869 43.07 34.23 90.76
N SER A 870 43.70 35.36 90.45
CA SER A 870 43.16 36.73 90.38
C SER A 870 41.99 36.93 89.41
N HIS A 871 41.90 36.11 88.35
CA HIS A 871 40.82 36.17 87.37
C HIS A 871 39.50 35.57 87.87
N SER A 872 39.50 34.84 88.99
CA SER A 872 38.28 34.30 89.60
C SER A 872 37.31 35.40 90.08
N GLY A 873 36.02 35.11 90.16
CA GLY A 873 34.95 35.98 90.65
C GLY A 873 33.74 36.04 89.72
N ASN A 874 32.73 36.79 90.15
CA ASN A 874 31.46 37.02 89.46
C ASN A 874 31.62 38.08 88.37
N TYR A 875 31.32 37.72 87.13
CA TYR A 875 31.26 38.63 85.98
C TYR A 875 29.80 38.87 85.59
N GLU A 876 29.37 40.13 85.63
CA GLU A 876 27.99 40.55 85.36
C GLU A 876 27.91 41.26 84.00
N MET A 877 27.02 40.79 83.13
CA MET A 877 26.74 41.33 81.81
C MET A 877 25.36 41.98 81.80
N THR A 878 25.27 43.21 81.31
CA THR A 878 24.00 43.91 81.09
C THR A 878 23.87 44.29 79.62
N VAL A 879 22.67 44.09 79.05
CA VAL A 879 22.31 44.40 77.66
C VAL A 879 21.10 45.33 77.67
N GLN A 880 21.22 46.49 77.03
CA GLN A 880 20.22 47.57 77.06
C GLN A 880 19.73 47.91 75.64
N VAL A 881 18.40 47.99 75.46
CA VAL A 881 17.72 48.59 74.30
C VAL A 881 16.85 49.72 74.83
N GLU A 882 17.17 50.97 74.49
CA GLU A 882 16.44 52.16 74.94
C GLU A 882 16.17 52.15 76.46
N ASN A 883 14.91 52.00 76.86
CA ASN A 883 14.42 51.99 78.24
C ASN A 883 14.39 50.60 78.89
N TYR A 884 14.71 49.54 78.15
CA TYR A 884 14.71 48.15 78.62
C TYR A 884 16.15 47.65 78.83
N ALA A 885 16.34 46.83 79.86
CA ALA A 885 17.61 46.16 80.15
C ALA A 885 17.39 44.72 80.63
N ASP A 886 18.35 43.84 80.35
CA ASP A 886 18.44 42.47 80.88
C ASP A 886 19.87 42.22 81.38
N THR A 887 20.02 41.40 82.42
CA THR A 887 21.28 41.22 83.16
C THR A 887 21.52 39.74 83.52
N ALA A 888 22.78 39.30 83.39
CA ALA A 888 23.20 37.94 83.71
C ALA A 888 24.54 37.92 84.45
N VAL A 889 24.67 37.06 85.45
CA VAL A 889 25.92 36.83 86.20
C VAL A 889 26.52 35.48 85.81
N ILE A 890 27.84 35.44 85.65
CA ILE A 890 28.64 34.24 85.36
C ILE A 890 29.80 34.20 86.37
N ASP A 891 29.80 33.18 87.22
CA ASP A 891 30.87 32.90 88.17
C ASP A 891 32.04 32.17 87.45
N ILE A 892 33.26 32.66 87.63
CA ILE A 892 34.50 32.07 87.08
C ILE A 892 35.41 31.68 88.25
N GLN A 893 35.91 30.45 88.26
CA GLN A 893 36.84 29.97 89.30
C GLN A 893 38.14 29.45 88.66
N ILE A 894 39.28 30.06 89.01
CA ILE A 894 40.58 29.58 88.56
C ILE A 894 41.25 28.77 89.68
N VAL A 895 41.51 27.49 89.38
CA VAL A 895 42.05 26.47 90.30
C VAL A 895 43.48 26.06 89.94
N ASP A 896 44.19 25.50 90.91
CA ASP A 896 45.64 25.26 90.88
C ASP A 896 45.99 23.97 91.65
N LEU A 897 47.26 23.55 91.63
CA LEU A 897 47.74 22.42 92.44
C LEU A 897 47.73 22.76 93.95
N PRO A 898 47.64 21.77 94.85
CA PRO A 898 47.66 22.00 96.29
C PRO A 898 49.10 22.06 96.83
N GLY A 899 49.29 22.67 98.00
CA GLY A 899 50.58 22.62 98.71
C GLY A 899 50.88 21.25 99.32
N PRO A 900 52.12 20.99 99.78
CA PRO A 900 52.43 19.75 100.51
C PRO A 900 51.67 19.68 101.86
N PRO A 901 51.32 18.47 102.33
CA PRO A 901 50.73 18.27 103.64
C PRO A 901 51.77 18.59 104.73
N PHE A 902 51.32 18.93 105.94
CA PHE A 902 52.21 19.40 107.00
C PHE A 902 52.47 18.30 108.06
N SER A 903 53.60 18.40 108.77
CA SER A 903 53.96 17.53 109.92
C SER A 903 53.77 16.01 109.75
N VAL A 904 54.31 15.40 108.68
CA VAL A 904 54.34 13.94 108.53
C VAL A 904 55.30 13.31 109.54
N ASN A 905 54.78 12.44 110.42
CA ASN A 905 55.52 11.75 111.47
C ASN A 905 55.18 10.25 111.51
N ILE A 906 56.08 9.46 112.09
CA ILE A 906 55.82 8.07 112.53
C ILE A 906 55.24 8.14 113.94
N GLU A 907 54.18 7.39 114.19
CA GLU A 907 53.44 7.35 115.46
C GLU A 907 53.81 6.12 116.30
N ASP A 908 53.75 4.92 115.72
CA ASP A 908 54.11 3.64 116.37
C ASP A 908 54.60 2.61 115.32
N VAL A 909 55.28 1.55 115.77
CA VAL A 909 55.85 0.47 114.93
C VAL A 909 55.71 -0.88 115.64
N TRP A 910 54.99 -1.84 115.04
CA TRP A 910 54.78 -3.16 115.64
C TRP A 910 54.74 -4.29 114.60
N GLY A 911 55.56 -5.33 114.80
CA GLY A 911 55.69 -6.43 113.87
C GLY A 911 56.09 -5.93 112.47
N GLU A 912 55.24 -6.17 111.49
CA GLU A 912 55.42 -5.77 110.08
C GLU A 912 54.71 -4.45 109.73
N ASN A 913 54.36 -3.62 110.72
CA ASN A 913 53.48 -2.46 110.55
C ASN A 913 54.07 -1.15 111.12
N VAL A 914 53.72 -0.02 110.49
CA VAL A 914 54.09 1.35 110.91
C VAL A 914 52.86 2.26 110.84
N ALA A 915 52.53 2.95 111.94
CA ALA A 915 51.55 4.02 111.94
C ALA A 915 52.20 5.37 111.57
N LEU A 916 51.51 6.17 110.76
CA LEU A 916 51.90 7.50 110.32
C LEU A 916 50.78 8.51 110.56
N VAL A 917 51.14 9.76 110.87
CA VAL A 917 50.20 10.88 111.05
C VAL A 917 50.73 12.18 110.44
N TRP A 918 49.84 13.01 109.90
CA TRP A 918 50.12 14.31 109.28
C TRP A 918 48.94 15.28 109.43
N THR A 919 49.04 16.48 108.87
CA THR A 919 47.96 17.47 108.78
C THR A 919 47.78 18.02 107.37
N PRO A 920 46.61 18.62 107.04
CA PRO A 920 46.33 19.14 105.68
C PRO A 920 47.27 20.27 105.25
N PRO A 921 47.39 20.53 103.92
CA PRO A 921 48.17 21.65 103.40
C PRO A 921 47.53 23.01 103.72
N LYS A 922 48.35 24.08 103.74
CA LYS A 922 47.89 25.47 104.00
C LYS A 922 47.27 26.16 102.79
N ASP A 923 47.73 25.84 101.58
CA ASP A 923 47.09 26.27 100.34
C ASP A 923 46.55 25.02 99.63
N SER A 924 45.30 25.09 99.20
CA SER A 924 44.61 24.01 98.50
C SER A 924 44.43 24.28 97.00
N GLY A 925 45.04 25.36 96.48
CA GLY A 925 45.01 25.70 95.06
C GLY A 925 43.64 26.19 94.58
N ASN A 926 42.91 26.94 95.41
CA ASN A 926 41.50 27.34 95.18
C ASN A 926 40.52 26.17 94.98
N ALA A 927 40.92 24.92 95.24
CA ALA A 927 40.09 23.71 95.14
C ALA A 927 40.05 22.96 96.48
N PRO A 928 39.09 22.07 96.74
CA PRO A 928 39.09 21.21 97.93
C PRO A 928 40.14 20.10 97.82
N ILE A 929 40.77 19.75 98.94
CA ILE A 929 41.66 18.59 99.05
C ILE A 929 40.82 17.30 98.97
N THR A 930 41.16 16.42 98.03
CA THR A 930 40.47 15.15 97.74
C THR A 930 41.14 13.95 98.41
N GLY A 931 42.46 14.02 98.64
CA GLY A 931 43.20 12.93 99.27
C GLY A 931 44.68 13.21 99.52
N TYR A 932 45.41 12.13 99.78
CA TYR A 932 46.85 12.08 100.06
C TYR A 932 47.45 10.82 99.46
N THR A 933 48.64 10.91 98.88
CA THR A 933 49.39 9.74 98.36
C THR A 933 50.65 9.52 99.19
N ILE A 934 50.79 8.32 99.73
CA ILE A 934 51.85 7.89 100.65
C ILE A 934 52.81 6.97 99.91
N GLN A 935 54.10 7.27 100.01
CA GLN A 935 55.19 6.44 99.48
C GLN A 935 56.12 5.99 100.60
N LYS A 936 56.67 4.78 100.48
CA LYS A 936 57.71 4.21 101.36
C LYS A 936 59.03 4.06 100.59
N ALA A 937 60.16 4.24 101.27
CA ALA A 937 61.49 3.96 100.75
C ALA A 937 62.29 3.16 101.77
N ASP A 938 62.96 2.08 101.33
CA ASP A 938 63.91 1.35 102.16
C ASP A 938 65.17 2.20 102.36
N LYS A 939 65.64 2.36 103.59
CA LYS A 939 66.81 3.18 103.94
C LYS A 939 68.10 2.70 103.26
N LYS A 940 68.18 1.45 102.81
CA LYS A 940 69.34 0.88 102.11
C LYS A 940 69.38 1.27 100.63
N THR A 941 68.21 1.39 99.96
CA THR A 941 68.13 1.74 98.52
C THR A 941 67.75 3.20 98.28
N MET A 942 67.00 3.81 99.20
CA MET A 942 66.35 5.12 99.10
C MET A 942 65.41 5.27 97.88
N GLU A 943 65.01 4.17 97.26
CA GLU A 943 64.02 4.14 96.17
C GLU A 943 62.60 4.29 96.71
N TRP A 944 61.85 5.23 96.15
CA TRP A 944 60.49 5.57 96.59
C TRP A 944 59.42 4.77 95.83
N PHE A 945 58.73 3.89 96.54
CA PHE A 945 57.58 3.14 96.03
C PHE A 945 56.30 3.69 96.63
N THR A 946 55.30 3.99 95.79
CA THR A 946 53.95 4.28 96.29
C THR A 946 53.41 3.05 97.01
N CYS A 947 52.97 3.22 98.26
CA CYS A 947 52.33 2.15 99.02
C CYS A 947 50.83 2.33 99.11
N ILE A 948 50.33 3.57 99.20
CA ILE A 948 48.89 3.88 99.25
C ILE A 948 48.62 5.19 98.51
N GLU A 949 47.60 5.20 97.65
CA GLU A 949 47.19 6.36 96.83
C GLU A 949 45.84 6.90 97.30
N HIS A 950 45.58 8.18 97.04
CA HIS A 950 44.24 8.79 97.12
C HIS A 950 43.56 8.67 98.50
N TYR A 951 44.34 8.57 99.55
CA TYR A 951 43.89 8.28 100.91
C TYR A 951 43.26 9.51 101.57
N HIS A 952 42.21 9.33 102.38
CA HIS A 952 41.33 10.43 102.78
C HIS A 952 41.45 10.90 104.24
N ARG A 953 42.08 10.10 105.12
CA ARG A 953 42.39 10.50 106.50
C ARG A 953 43.79 11.10 106.55
N THR A 954 44.16 11.73 107.65
CA THR A 954 45.50 12.26 107.88
C THR A 954 46.34 11.39 108.82
N CYS A 955 45.93 10.14 109.04
CA CYS A 955 46.71 9.11 109.73
C CYS A 955 46.42 7.73 109.11
N ILE A 956 47.40 6.83 109.08
CA ILE A 956 47.31 5.53 108.39
C ILE A 956 48.24 4.48 109.01
N THR A 957 47.94 3.20 108.83
CA THR A 957 48.87 2.11 109.17
C THR A 957 49.37 1.44 107.89
N ILE A 958 50.67 1.57 107.60
CA ILE A 958 51.32 0.80 106.52
C ILE A 958 51.66 -0.58 107.07
N THR A 959 51.17 -1.63 106.40
CA THR A 959 51.36 -3.05 106.76
C THR A 959 52.34 -3.72 105.80
N GLU A 960 52.66 -5.00 106.04
CA GLU A 960 53.46 -5.86 105.14
C GLU A 960 54.86 -5.24 104.83
N LEU A 961 55.54 -4.80 105.90
CA LEU A 961 56.90 -4.28 105.86
C LEU A 961 57.90 -5.38 106.27
N VAL A 962 59.03 -5.46 105.57
CA VAL A 962 59.98 -6.56 105.75
C VAL A 962 60.72 -6.41 107.09
N VAL A 963 60.58 -7.41 107.95
CA VAL A 963 61.30 -7.49 109.24
C VAL A 963 62.81 -7.43 109.02
N GLY A 964 63.50 -6.56 109.76
CA GLY A 964 64.93 -6.30 109.64
C GLY A 964 65.31 -5.22 108.61
N ASN A 965 64.34 -4.64 107.89
CA ASN A 965 64.53 -3.44 107.10
C ASN A 965 64.08 -2.18 107.86
N GLU A 966 64.50 -1.02 107.34
CA GLU A 966 64.23 0.28 107.95
C GLU A 966 63.68 1.22 106.88
N TYR A 967 62.55 1.88 107.12
CA TYR A 967 61.80 2.61 106.09
C TYR A 967 61.60 4.11 106.39
N PHE A 968 61.79 4.96 105.38
CA PHE A 968 61.27 6.34 105.37
C PHE A 968 59.92 6.39 104.66
N PHE A 969 59.09 7.39 105.00
CA PHE A 969 57.80 7.62 104.37
C PHE A 969 57.66 9.08 103.93
N ARG A 970 56.93 9.34 102.84
CA ARG A 970 56.57 10.70 102.41
C ARG A 970 55.14 10.77 101.91
N VAL A 971 54.49 11.91 102.12
CA VAL A 971 53.09 12.13 101.79
C VAL A 971 52.94 13.36 100.89
N PHE A 972 52.24 13.19 99.78
CA PHE A 972 51.74 14.24 98.89
C PHE A 972 50.28 14.56 99.27
N SER A 973 49.80 15.78 99.01
CA SER A 973 48.37 16.10 99.06
C SER A 973 47.80 16.08 97.65
N GLU A 974 46.47 15.98 97.52
CA GLU A 974 45.77 15.85 96.24
C GLU A 974 44.54 16.75 96.21
N ASN A 975 44.26 17.37 95.06
CA ASN A 975 43.00 18.05 94.75
C ASN A 975 42.57 17.72 93.31
N MET A 976 41.48 18.34 92.82
CA MET A 976 40.99 18.14 91.44
C MET A 976 41.96 18.56 90.31
N CYS A 977 43.04 19.26 90.62
CA CYS A 977 44.11 19.62 89.68
C CYS A 977 45.17 18.52 89.61
N GLY A 978 45.51 17.89 90.73
CA GLY A 978 46.46 16.78 90.83
C GLY A 978 47.12 16.68 92.21
N LEU A 979 48.27 16.01 92.25
CA LEU A 979 49.13 15.94 93.43
C LEU A 979 49.90 17.25 93.65
N SER A 980 50.24 17.56 94.90
CA SER A 980 51.15 18.65 95.25
C SER A 980 52.54 18.45 94.65
N GLU A 981 53.18 19.51 94.14
CA GLU A 981 54.53 19.40 93.52
C GLU A 981 55.59 18.87 94.49
N ALA A 982 55.42 19.14 95.79
CA ALA A 982 56.25 18.64 96.87
C ALA A 982 55.50 17.61 97.73
N ALA A 983 56.26 16.72 98.36
CA ALA A 983 55.82 15.87 99.47
C ALA A 983 56.51 16.30 100.77
N THR A 984 55.87 16.00 101.90
CA THR A 984 56.51 16.08 103.22
C THR A 984 56.96 14.69 103.65
N GLN A 985 58.23 14.57 104.07
CA GLN A 985 58.86 13.31 104.47
C GLN A 985 58.94 13.17 106.00
N THR A 986 58.89 11.93 106.51
CA THR A 986 59.19 11.63 107.91
C THR A 986 60.63 12.00 108.26
N LYS A 987 60.82 12.71 109.38
CA LYS A 987 62.14 13.15 109.88
C LYS A 987 63.03 12.00 110.38
N LYS A 988 62.44 10.83 110.60
CA LYS A 988 63.10 9.59 111.03
C LYS A 988 62.60 8.44 110.15
N SER A 989 63.35 7.35 110.16
CA SER A 989 62.99 6.06 109.57
C SER A 989 62.51 5.09 110.65
N ALA A 990 61.64 4.14 110.27
CA ALA A 990 61.07 3.11 111.15
C ALA A 990 61.79 1.77 110.95
N LEU A 991 62.35 1.19 112.02
CA LEU A 991 62.97 -0.15 112.00
C LEU A 991 61.93 -1.23 112.30
N ILE A 992 61.79 -2.21 111.41
CA ILE A 992 60.78 -3.26 111.49
C ILE A 992 61.36 -4.45 112.27
N VAL A 993 60.71 -4.86 113.37
CA VAL A 993 61.24 -5.85 114.32
C VAL A 993 60.24 -6.97 114.60
N LYS A 994 60.76 -8.20 114.76
CA LYS A 994 59.93 -9.42 114.84
C LYS A 994 59.16 -9.55 116.16
N GLU A 995 59.75 -9.09 117.25
CA GLU A 995 59.13 -9.05 118.57
C GLU A 995 58.69 -7.62 118.84
N GLY A 996 57.37 -7.44 118.97
CA GLY A 996 56.74 -6.17 119.30
C GLY A 996 55.58 -6.40 120.27
N SER A 997 55.24 -5.36 121.03
CA SER A 997 54.12 -5.39 121.98
C SER A 997 52.79 -5.78 121.32
N GLN A 998 51.84 -6.24 122.13
CA GLN A 998 50.46 -6.45 121.66
C GLN A 998 49.93 -5.21 120.94
N MET A 999 49.13 -5.47 119.89
CA MET A 999 48.53 -4.50 118.98
C MET A 999 47.96 -3.29 119.73
N LYS A 1000 48.72 -2.19 119.76
CA LYS A 1000 48.11 -0.86 119.80
C LYS A 1000 47.44 -0.65 118.45
N ILE A 1001 46.15 -0.96 118.39
CA ILE A 1001 45.27 -0.20 117.52
C ILE A 1001 45.47 1.26 117.96
N PRO A 1002 45.81 2.20 117.07
CA PRO A 1002 45.67 3.62 117.40
C PRO A 1002 44.24 3.81 117.90
N GLU A 1003 44.04 4.46 119.06
CA GLU A 1003 42.69 4.64 119.61
C GLU A 1003 41.92 5.65 118.75
N TYR A 1004 41.39 5.15 117.64
CA TYR A 1004 40.58 5.92 116.72
C TYR A 1004 39.31 6.36 117.47
N SER A 1005 39.17 7.65 117.70
CA SER A 1005 37.91 8.28 118.10
C SER A 1005 36.89 8.30 116.95
N ASP A 1006 36.79 7.20 116.18
CA ASP A 1006 35.71 6.92 115.22
C ASP A 1006 34.36 6.71 115.95
N HIS A 1007 34.32 6.79 117.29
CA HIS A 1007 33.07 6.77 118.06
C HIS A 1007 32.20 8.03 117.89
N ASP A 1008 32.78 9.21 117.63
CA ASP A 1008 32.05 10.49 117.55
C ASP A 1008 31.80 10.99 116.12
N PHE A 1009 32.16 10.22 115.09
CA PHE A 1009 31.97 10.61 113.69
C PHE A 1009 31.24 9.55 112.87
N LYS A 1010 29.90 9.62 112.89
CA LYS A 1010 29.01 8.87 112.00
C LYS A 1010 28.85 9.62 110.67
N GLU A 1011 29.37 9.09 109.58
CA GLU A 1011 29.23 9.66 108.22
C GLU A 1011 28.67 8.63 107.23
N PRO A 1012 27.65 8.98 106.42
CA PRO A 1012 27.27 8.18 105.26
C PRO A 1012 28.44 8.06 104.28
N PRO A 1013 28.45 7.07 103.38
CA PRO A 1013 29.58 6.86 102.49
C PRO A 1013 29.76 8.04 101.55
N LYS A 1014 30.98 8.55 101.47
CA LYS A 1014 31.37 9.68 100.62
C LYS A 1014 32.65 9.35 99.89
N PHE A 1015 32.58 9.27 98.56
CA PHE A 1015 33.78 9.12 97.75
C PHE A 1015 34.60 10.40 97.78
N THR A 1016 35.82 10.30 98.29
CA THR A 1016 36.78 11.41 98.40
C THR A 1016 37.69 11.45 97.18
N GLN A 1017 37.99 10.27 96.62
CA GLN A 1017 38.43 10.15 95.23
C GLN A 1017 37.35 9.38 94.44
N PRO A 1018 36.72 10.00 93.42
CA PRO A 1018 35.83 9.30 92.51
C PRO A 1018 36.61 8.43 91.53
N LEU A 1019 35.92 7.50 90.86
CA LEU A 1019 36.49 6.80 89.71
C LEU A 1019 36.79 7.79 88.57
N ILE A 1020 37.86 7.53 87.81
CA ILE A 1020 38.32 8.37 86.70
C ILE A 1020 38.20 7.58 85.39
N ASN A 1021 37.70 8.22 84.32
CA ASN A 1021 37.63 7.62 82.99
C ASN A 1021 39.04 7.21 82.53
N THR A 1022 39.23 5.93 82.17
CA THR A 1022 40.56 5.36 81.94
C THR A 1022 40.57 4.35 80.78
N PHE A 1023 41.78 3.97 80.37
CA PHE A 1023 42.03 3.06 79.27
C PHE A 1023 42.82 1.84 79.75
N ALA A 1024 42.42 0.65 79.31
CA ALA A 1024 43.17 -0.59 79.52
C ALA A 1024 43.67 -1.16 78.19
N VAL A 1025 44.73 -1.97 78.25
CA VAL A 1025 45.27 -2.69 77.08
C VAL A 1025 44.76 -4.12 77.10
N ALA A 1026 44.19 -4.59 75.99
CA ALA A 1026 43.60 -5.92 75.91
C ALA A 1026 44.66 -7.00 76.24
N GLY A 1027 44.29 -7.95 77.10
CA GLY A 1027 45.16 -9.03 77.57
C GLY A 1027 46.04 -8.70 78.80
N TYR A 1028 46.17 -7.45 79.22
CA TYR A 1028 46.95 -7.04 80.41
C TYR A 1028 46.04 -6.63 81.56
N ASN A 1029 46.25 -7.18 82.76
CA ASN A 1029 45.41 -6.87 83.94
C ASN A 1029 45.35 -5.36 84.20
N THR A 1030 44.16 -4.88 84.56
CA THR A 1030 43.90 -3.46 84.85
C THR A 1030 43.13 -3.33 86.17
N THR A 1031 43.27 -2.19 86.84
CA THR A 1031 42.64 -1.92 88.14
C THR A 1031 41.87 -0.61 88.10
N LEU A 1032 40.62 -0.64 88.55
CA LEU A 1032 39.85 0.57 88.84
C LEU A 1032 39.91 0.83 90.35
N ASN A 1033 40.42 2.00 90.75
CA ASN A 1033 40.58 2.40 92.15
C ASN A 1033 39.68 3.61 92.46
N CYS A 1034 39.08 3.63 93.65
CA CYS A 1034 38.46 4.81 94.24
C CYS A 1034 38.53 4.76 95.78
N SER A 1035 38.49 5.93 96.42
CA SER A 1035 38.57 6.04 97.88
C SER A 1035 37.26 6.51 98.48
N VAL A 1036 36.76 5.77 99.48
CA VAL A 1036 35.55 6.08 100.22
C VAL A 1036 35.85 6.35 101.69
N ARG A 1037 35.32 7.48 102.16
CA ARG A 1037 35.24 7.86 103.56
C ARG A 1037 33.84 7.50 104.06
N ALA A 1038 33.74 6.67 105.08
CA ALA A 1038 32.48 6.33 105.73
C ALA A 1038 32.76 5.73 107.13
N ASN A 1039 31.81 5.88 108.04
CA ASN A 1039 31.83 5.18 109.33
C ASN A 1039 30.37 5.01 109.84
N PRO A 1040 29.85 3.78 110.04
CA PRO A 1040 30.51 2.47 109.98
C PRO A 1040 31.15 2.10 108.64
N ARG A 1041 32.05 1.11 108.64
CA ARG A 1041 32.76 0.61 107.44
C ARG A 1041 31.74 0.17 106.38
N PRO A 1042 31.82 0.67 105.14
CA PRO A 1042 30.75 0.45 104.16
C PRO A 1042 30.87 -0.90 103.45
N LYS A 1043 29.73 -1.48 103.11
CA LYS A 1043 29.64 -2.55 102.11
C LYS A 1043 29.82 -1.95 100.73
N VAL A 1044 30.73 -2.52 99.95
CA VAL A 1044 31.08 -2.05 98.60
C VAL A 1044 30.47 -2.99 97.55
N ILE A 1045 29.89 -2.43 96.51
CA ILE A 1045 29.24 -3.12 95.40
C ILE A 1045 29.75 -2.49 94.09
N TRP A 1046 30.33 -3.30 93.21
CA TRP A 1046 30.71 -2.87 91.87
C TRP A 1046 29.66 -3.29 90.84
N MET A 1047 29.44 -2.45 89.83
CA MET A 1047 28.54 -2.72 88.71
C MET A 1047 29.22 -2.33 87.39
N LYS A 1048 28.88 -3.04 86.31
CA LYS A 1048 29.27 -2.74 84.92
C LYS A 1048 27.99 -2.55 84.11
N ASN A 1049 27.83 -1.39 83.49
CA ASN A 1049 26.61 -1.00 82.76
C ASN A 1049 25.32 -1.24 83.58
N LYS A 1050 25.36 -0.91 84.88
CA LYS A 1050 24.30 -1.14 85.90
C LYS A 1050 24.03 -2.61 86.29
N ILE A 1051 24.80 -3.58 85.81
CA ILE A 1051 24.74 -4.99 86.23
C ILE A 1051 25.80 -5.23 87.31
N THR A 1052 25.40 -5.76 88.48
CA THR A 1052 26.33 -6.08 89.59
C THR A 1052 27.40 -7.09 89.18
N ILE A 1053 28.65 -6.79 89.50
CA ILE A 1053 29.80 -7.67 89.32
C ILE A 1053 29.89 -8.62 90.53
N ILE A 1054 30.25 -9.87 90.27
CA ILE A 1054 30.50 -10.90 91.29
C ILE A 1054 32.01 -11.15 91.33
N ASP A 1055 32.57 -11.33 92.52
CA ASP A 1055 33.99 -11.65 92.73
C ASP A 1055 34.30 -13.05 92.17
N ASP A 1056 35.15 -13.12 91.14
CA ASP A 1056 35.43 -14.33 90.36
C ASP A 1056 36.90 -14.37 89.84
N PRO A 1057 37.35 -15.44 89.15
CA PRO A 1057 38.72 -15.55 88.64
C PRO A 1057 39.13 -14.51 87.58
N ARG A 1058 38.20 -13.72 87.03
CA ARG A 1058 38.39 -12.62 86.05
C ARG A 1058 38.21 -11.24 86.69
N TYR A 1059 37.23 -11.07 87.56
CA TYR A 1059 36.90 -9.83 88.26
C TYR A 1059 37.17 -10.01 89.75
N ARG A 1060 38.27 -9.43 90.28
CA ARG A 1060 38.58 -9.49 91.72
C ARG A 1060 38.32 -8.18 92.43
N MET A 1061 37.59 -8.23 93.53
CA MET A 1061 37.17 -7.07 94.31
C MET A 1061 37.89 -7.01 95.66
N PHE A 1062 38.61 -5.92 95.90
CA PHE A 1062 39.37 -5.70 97.14
C PHE A 1062 38.93 -4.40 97.82
N SER A 1063 38.92 -4.39 99.16
CA SER A 1063 38.71 -3.17 99.95
C SER A 1063 39.62 -3.16 101.17
N ASN A 1064 40.62 -2.27 101.16
CA ASN A 1064 41.60 -2.13 102.23
C ASN A 1064 41.67 -0.68 102.72
N GLN A 1065 41.56 -0.46 104.03
CA GLN A 1065 41.62 0.84 104.71
C GLN A 1065 40.80 2.01 104.06
N GLY A 1066 39.71 1.72 103.34
CA GLY A 1066 38.87 2.72 102.67
C GLY A 1066 39.18 2.94 101.18
N VAL A 1067 40.26 2.35 100.66
CA VAL A 1067 40.47 2.20 99.21
C VAL A 1067 39.66 1.00 98.72
N CYS A 1068 38.99 1.16 97.57
CA CYS A 1068 38.18 0.16 96.90
C CYS A 1068 38.74 -0.10 95.51
N THR A 1069 39.07 -1.34 95.20
CA THR A 1069 39.74 -1.75 93.96
C THR A 1069 38.97 -2.88 93.26
N LEU A 1070 38.82 -2.76 91.94
CA LEU A 1070 38.38 -3.82 91.06
C LEU A 1070 39.53 -4.17 90.09
N GLU A 1071 40.14 -5.35 90.25
CA GLU A 1071 41.06 -5.93 89.27
C GLU A 1071 40.27 -6.63 88.18
N ILE A 1072 40.46 -6.23 86.92
CA ILE A 1072 39.94 -6.91 85.73
C ILE A 1072 41.11 -7.63 85.07
N ARG A 1073 41.09 -8.96 85.12
CA ARG A 1073 42.17 -9.83 84.64
C ARG A 1073 42.02 -10.09 83.14
N LYS A 1074 43.09 -9.88 82.38
CA LYS A 1074 43.16 -10.03 80.92
C LYS A 1074 41.91 -9.46 80.19
N PRO A 1075 41.64 -8.15 80.31
CA PRO A 1075 40.45 -7.50 79.74
C PRO A 1075 40.42 -7.64 78.22
N SER A 1076 39.21 -7.60 77.67
CA SER A 1076 38.87 -7.68 76.25
C SER A 1076 38.12 -6.41 75.81
N PRO A 1077 37.90 -6.17 74.50
CA PRO A 1077 37.05 -5.05 74.05
C PRO A 1077 35.66 -5.02 74.69
N TYR A 1078 35.09 -6.20 75.01
CA TYR A 1078 33.82 -6.34 75.73
C TYR A 1078 33.88 -5.96 77.21
N ASP A 1079 35.07 -5.66 77.74
CA ASP A 1079 35.28 -5.08 79.07
C ASP A 1079 35.31 -3.54 79.06
N GLY A 1080 35.16 -2.91 77.89
CA GLY A 1080 34.76 -1.50 77.83
C GLY A 1080 33.32 -1.30 78.34
N GLY A 1081 33.07 -0.17 79.00
CA GLY A 1081 31.75 0.16 79.56
C GLY A 1081 31.79 1.21 80.66
N MET A 1082 30.62 1.51 81.24
CA MET A 1082 30.51 2.30 82.46
C MET A 1082 30.65 1.40 83.68
N TYR A 1083 31.60 1.68 84.56
CA TYR A 1083 31.81 1.00 85.82
C TYR A 1083 31.40 1.90 86.98
N THR A 1084 30.51 1.40 87.83
CA THR A 1084 29.97 2.09 88.99
C THR A 1084 30.46 1.40 90.26
N CYS A 1085 31.12 2.13 91.16
CA CYS A 1085 31.39 1.67 92.51
C CYS A 1085 30.39 2.33 93.46
N LYS A 1086 29.63 1.52 94.20
CA LYS A 1086 28.63 1.94 95.17
C LYS A 1086 29.04 1.49 96.57
N ALA A 1087 29.00 2.40 97.53
CA ALA A 1087 29.32 2.14 98.94
C ALA A 1087 28.08 2.44 99.81
N ILE A 1088 27.78 1.56 100.76
CA ILE A 1088 26.57 1.60 101.59
C ILE A 1088 26.95 1.33 103.05
N ASN A 1089 26.49 2.15 104.00
CA ASN A 1089 26.50 1.84 105.43
C ASN A 1089 25.13 2.21 106.06
N ASP A 1090 25.00 2.01 107.37
CA ASP A 1090 23.73 2.21 108.10
C ASP A 1090 23.21 3.67 108.12
N LEU A 1091 23.97 4.61 107.54
CA LEU A 1091 23.67 6.04 107.50
C LEU A 1091 23.34 6.54 106.09
N GLY A 1092 23.59 5.73 105.05
CA GLY A 1092 23.28 6.07 103.66
C GLY A 1092 24.11 5.33 102.62
N GLU A 1093 24.02 5.81 101.39
CA GLU A 1093 24.76 5.29 100.24
C GLU A 1093 25.33 6.41 99.37
N ALA A 1094 26.44 6.12 98.69
CA ALA A 1094 26.92 6.93 97.58
C ALA A 1094 27.43 6.01 96.47
N GLN A 1095 27.58 6.58 95.27
CA GLN A 1095 28.14 5.90 94.12
C GLN A 1095 28.96 6.86 93.25
N VAL A 1096 29.96 6.33 92.56
CA VAL A 1096 30.79 7.02 91.56
C VAL A 1096 30.91 6.16 90.31
N GLU A 1097 31.03 6.78 89.15
CA GLU A 1097 31.06 6.11 87.85
C GLU A 1097 32.26 6.54 87.01
N CYS A 1098 32.82 5.62 86.22
CA CYS A 1098 33.80 5.92 85.18
C CYS A 1098 33.58 5.08 83.92
N LYS A 1099 33.96 5.63 82.77
CA LYS A 1099 34.06 4.88 81.53
C LYS A 1099 35.44 4.21 81.44
N LEU A 1100 35.45 2.89 81.28
CA LEU A 1100 36.63 2.13 80.87
C LEU A 1100 36.58 1.92 79.35
N GLU A 1101 37.69 2.15 78.66
CA GLU A 1101 37.88 1.83 77.24
C GLU A 1101 39.05 0.86 77.05
N VAL A 1102 38.81 -0.31 76.46
CA VAL A 1102 39.85 -1.33 76.28
C VAL A 1102 40.40 -1.27 74.85
N LYS A 1103 41.65 -0.82 74.72
CA LYS A 1103 42.39 -0.73 73.45
C LYS A 1103 43.04 -2.07 73.14
N VAL A 1104 42.86 -2.57 71.92
CA VAL A 1104 43.62 -3.71 71.40
C VAL A 1104 45.01 -3.21 71.00
N PRO A 1105 46.10 -3.93 71.32
CA PRO A 1105 47.43 -3.62 70.78
C PRO A 1105 47.41 -3.68 69.25
N THR A 1106 47.74 -2.57 68.59
CA THR A 1106 48.11 -2.60 67.17
C THR A 1106 49.41 -3.37 67.03
N GLN A 1107 49.46 -4.38 66.16
CA GLN A 1107 50.75 -4.85 65.64
C GLN A 1107 51.25 -3.77 64.67
N GLU A 1108 52.43 -3.20 64.94
CA GLU A 1108 53.08 -2.28 64.01
C GLU A 1108 53.71 -3.08 62.86
N LEU A 1109 53.34 -2.73 61.63
CA LEU A 1109 53.97 -3.08 60.37
C LEU A 1109 53.67 -1.97 59.34
#